data_AF-A0A150VR96-F1
#
_entry.id   AF-A0A150VR96-F1
#
_cell.length_a   1.000
_cell.length_b   1.000
_cell.length_c   1.000
_cell.angle_alpha   90.00
_cell.angle_beta   90.00
_cell.angle_gamma   90.00
#
_symmetry.space_group_name_H-M   'P 1'
#
loop_
_entity.id
_entity.type
_entity.pdbx_description
1 polymer ?
#
loop_
_entity_poly.entity_id
_entity_poly.type
_entity_poly.pdbx_seq_one_letter_code
_entity_poly.pdbx_strand_id
1 'polypeptide(L)'
;MDIGTQGSQPPAELAWLRGVDAYTMGAYPQAEDEFRAAVRIDPGMADAWLGLHALRVDTTTALLRMYRHRERFGEQRNRYRRTLNSWYWLGWWVQPVLESPRDLLLAHASHWLDGRHVPELDRALAGLPPVDADPQVRFLHACRAYLVKDWDQLVRLTEPLVDDPLLGIEAGLFGGMARVRLEMYGQAEPLLSASLMRCRSEQPQRKELRYWLARAHEGTGRSAAALPLYRAVHRIDPAFMDTAARLAAITAYDGFEGYDGLEDPAGLATVSLGTVGGGLGQDAVDAVPGAEPDTGGLGDGLRLAPDPVPPAAPPPPEAVRQMARVPRQPEPPRFPAGPTDPALLAEALAELEGMVGLEPVKRQVKALSAQLEMARLRADQGLPVQPPKRHFVFSGPSGTGKTTVARILGRVFYALGLLGGDHLVEAQRADLVGEFLGQTAVKANELIDSAVGGVLFVDEAYALSNTGYSKGDAYGDEALQVLLKRAEDNRDHLVVILAGYPEGMDRLLSTNPGLSSRFTTRVDFPSYRPLELTAIGEVLAAANGDGWDDEARDELRSISGHVVEQGWIDELGNGRFLRTLYEKSCAYRDLRLSGYPGSPTREDLATLRLADLMQAYGEVLSGRGPVDRGPQQEPPPY
;
A
#
# COMPACT_ATOMS: atom_id res chain seq x y z
N MET A 1 54.52 17.63 -46.65
CA MET A 1 53.55 18.44 -45.89
C MET A 1 52.21 18.26 -46.57
N ASP A 2 51.50 17.18 -46.23
CA ASP A 2 50.10 17.01 -46.58
C ASP A 2 49.29 17.42 -45.36
N ILE A 3 48.79 18.66 -45.39
CA ILE A 3 47.81 19.15 -44.44
C ILE A 3 46.48 18.52 -44.86
N GLY A 4 46.25 17.31 -44.37
CA GLY A 4 44.97 16.61 -44.51
C GLY A 4 43.86 17.44 -43.89
N THR A 5 42.90 17.81 -44.73
CA THR A 5 41.62 18.44 -44.41
C THR A 5 41.02 17.92 -43.11
N GLN A 6 40.98 18.75 -42.06
CA GLN A 6 40.16 18.53 -40.88
C GLN A 6 38.69 18.63 -41.30
N GLY A 7 38.05 17.48 -41.56
CA GLY A 7 36.60 17.43 -41.77
C GLY A 7 35.89 18.00 -40.56
N SER A 8 34.98 18.95 -40.77
CA SER A 8 34.12 19.52 -39.74
C SER A 8 33.44 18.40 -38.95
N GLN A 9 33.67 18.34 -37.64
CA GLN A 9 33.02 17.36 -36.79
C GLN A 9 31.49 17.54 -36.87
N PRO A 10 30.70 16.47 -37.09
CA PRO A 10 29.25 16.50 -37.05
C PRO A 10 28.72 17.26 -35.82
N PRO A 11 27.68 18.11 -35.97
CA PRO A 11 27.16 18.92 -34.86
C PRO A 11 26.78 18.13 -33.60
N ALA A 12 26.32 16.88 -33.75
CA ALA A 12 25.98 16.00 -32.63
C ALA A 12 27.23 15.54 -31.85
N GLU A 13 28.33 15.23 -32.54
CA GLU A 13 29.59 14.78 -31.92
C GLU A 13 30.22 15.93 -31.10
N LEU A 14 30.18 17.16 -31.62
CA LEU A 14 30.60 18.36 -30.90
C LEU A 14 29.77 18.61 -29.64
N ALA A 15 28.44 18.48 -29.74
CA ALA A 15 27.56 18.61 -28.58
C ALA A 15 27.88 17.55 -27.52
N TRP A 16 28.08 16.30 -27.93
CA TRP A 16 28.47 15.23 -27.01
C TRP A 16 29.81 15.50 -26.31
N LEU A 17 30.84 15.94 -27.05
CA LEU A 17 32.14 16.31 -26.48
C LEU A 17 32.04 17.43 -25.43
N ARG A 18 31.30 18.50 -25.75
CA ARG A 18 31.03 19.59 -24.80
C ARG A 18 30.28 19.10 -23.57
N GLY A 19 29.33 18.17 -23.75
CA GLY A 19 28.60 17.53 -22.65
C GLY A 19 29.52 16.75 -21.72
N VAL A 20 30.45 15.95 -22.26
CA VAL A 20 31.43 15.19 -21.47
C VAL A 20 32.41 16.11 -20.75
N ASP A 21 32.90 17.15 -21.43
CA ASP A 21 33.83 18.11 -20.82
C ASP A 21 33.13 18.87 -19.66
N ALA A 22 31.89 19.33 -19.87
CA ALA A 22 31.06 19.96 -18.83
C ALA A 22 30.75 19.01 -17.66
N TYR A 23 30.41 17.75 -17.95
CA TYR A 23 30.19 16.72 -16.94
C TYR A 23 31.44 16.51 -16.07
N THR A 24 32.61 16.43 -16.71
CA THR A 24 33.91 16.28 -16.04
C THR A 24 34.26 17.48 -15.17
N MET A 25 33.87 18.69 -15.59
CA MET A 25 34.05 19.94 -14.84
C MET A 25 32.99 20.15 -13.74
N GLY A 26 32.03 19.24 -13.58
CA GLY A 26 30.91 19.37 -12.62
C GLY A 26 29.84 20.38 -13.02
N ALA A 27 29.86 20.88 -14.26
CA ALA A 27 28.86 21.80 -14.80
C ALA A 27 27.62 21.03 -15.31
N TYR A 28 26.91 20.35 -14.40
CA TYR A 28 25.84 19.41 -14.75
C TYR A 28 24.68 19.98 -15.57
N PRO A 29 24.16 21.20 -15.32
CA PRO A 29 23.11 21.77 -16.16
C PRO A 29 23.55 21.98 -17.61
N GLN A 30 24.79 22.45 -17.79
CA GLN A 30 25.37 22.61 -19.12
C GLN A 30 25.59 21.26 -19.80
N ALA A 31 26.05 20.26 -19.05
CA ALA A 31 26.21 18.90 -19.56
C ALA A 31 24.86 18.31 -20.02
N GLU A 32 23.79 18.52 -19.26
CA GLU A 32 22.43 18.10 -19.63
C GLU A 32 21.99 18.74 -20.94
N ASP A 33 22.14 20.05 -21.08
CA ASP A 33 21.74 20.79 -22.29
C ASP A 33 22.49 20.30 -23.54
N GLU A 34 23.79 20.05 -23.40
CA GLU A 34 24.65 19.54 -24.48
C GLU A 34 24.32 18.08 -24.83
N PHE A 35 24.09 17.20 -23.86
CA PHE A 35 23.63 15.84 -24.14
C PHE A 35 22.24 15.81 -24.76
N ARG A 36 21.31 16.67 -24.31
CA ARG A 36 20.00 16.86 -24.95
C ARG A 36 20.13 17.36 -26.38
N ALA A 37 21.04 18.28 -26.64
CA ALA A 37 21.32 18.75 -28.00
C ALA A 37 21.85 17.59 -28.87
N ALA A 38 22.79 16.79 -28.36
CA ALA A 38 23.33 15.64 -29.06
C ALA A 38 22.24 14.62 -29.44
N VAL A 39 21.36 14.23 -28.50
CA VAL A 39 20.26 13.28 -28.81
C VAL A 39 19.13 13.87 -29.64
N ARG A 40 18.97 15.20 -29.66
CA ARG A 40 18.04 15.87 -30.60
C ARG A 40 18.56 15.80 -32.04
N ILE A 41 19.87 15.95 -32.23
CA ILE A 41 20.51 15.93 -33.56
C ILE A 41 20.70 14.49 -34.05
N ASP A 42 21.20 13.59 -33.19
CA ASP A 42 21.33 12.15 -33.44
C ASP A 42 20.63 11.36 -32.32
N PRO A 43 19.33 11.03 -32.47
CA PRO A 43 18.60 10.22 -31.51
C PRO A 43 19.18 8.81 -31.29
N GLY A 44 20.01 8.33 -32.21
CA GLY A 44 20.67 7.02 -32.13
C GLY A 44 21.99 7.03 -31.35
N MET A 45 22.46 8.19 -30.87
CA MET A 45 23.73 8.31 -30.16
C MET A 45 23.63 7.76 -28.73
N ALA A 46 23.91 6.47 -28.58
CA ALA A 46 23.77 5.76 -27.30
C ALA A 46 24.64 6.37 -26.17
N ASP A 47 25.84 6.85 -26.47
CA ASP A 47 26.72 7.49 -25.47
C ASP A 47 26.22 8.87 -25.00
N ALA A 48 25.38 9.56 -25.77
CA ALA A 48 24.72 10.79 -25.31
C ALA A 48 23.56 10.47 -24.37
N TRP A 49 22.80 9.40 -24.65
CA TRP A 49 21.82 8.86 -23.71
C TRP A 49 22.47 8.35 -22.42
N LEU A 50 23.67 7.78 -22.49
CA LEU A 50 24.46 7.43 -21.29
C LEU A 50 24.78 8.66 -20.43
N GLY A 51 25.08 9.81 -21.07
CA GLY A 51 25.29 11.08 -20.37
C GLY A 51 24.03 11.57 -19.63
N LEU A 52 22.88 11.53 -20.29
CA LEU A 52 21.59 11.85 -19.65
C LEU A 52 21.26 10.88 -18.50
N HIS A 53 21.54 9.59 -18.69
CA HIS A 53 21.39 8.57 -17.65
C HIS A 53 22.33 8.81 -16.46
N ALA A 54 23.59 9.21 -16.70
CA ALA A 54 24.57 9.58 -15.67
C ALA A 54 24.12 10.80 -14.85
N LEU A 55 23.51 11.79 -15.51
CA LEU A 55 22.92 12.97 -14.88
C LEU A 55 21.58 12.69 -14.18
N ARG A 56 21.07 11.46 -14.23
CA ARG A 56 19.77 11.05 -13.65
C ARG A 56 18.56 11.75 -14.27
N VAL A 57 18.68 12.16 -15.53
CA VAL A 57 17.61 12.82 -16.31
C VAL A 57 16.87 11.76 -17.12
N ASP A 58 15.60 11.53 -16.79
CA ASP A 58 14.72 10.55 -17.46
C ASP A 58 15.43 9.20 -17.72
N THR A 59 15.91 8.59 -16.63
CA THR A 59 16.75 7.38 -16.66
C THR A 59 16.10 6.23 -17.42
N THR A 60 14.78 6.08 -17.33
CA THR A 60 14.01 5.06 -18.05
C THR A 60 14.10 5.27 -19.56
N THR A 61 13.76 6.46 -20.05
CA THR A 61 13.83 6.75 -21.50
C THR A 61 15.27 6.61 -21.99
N ALA A 62 16.24 7.15 -21.25
CA ALA A 62 17.64 7.05 -21.60
C ALA A 62 18.10 5.59 -21.71
N LEU A 63 17.76 4.73 -20.75
CA LEU A 63 18.10 3.31 -20.76
C LEU A 63 17.48 2.55 -21.94
N LEU A 64 16.18 2.74 -22.20
CA LEU A 64 15.49 2.11 -23.32
C LEU A 64 16.04 2.58 -24.67
N ARG A 65 16.43 3.86 -24.78
CA ARG A 65 17.08 4.42 -25.97
C ARG A 65 18.49 3.87 -26.17
N MET A 66 19.29 3.78 -25.10
CA MET A 66 20.60 3.12 -25.14
C MET A 66 20.47 1.68 -25.63
N TYR A 67 19.54 0.90 -25.06
CA TYR A 67 19.33 -0.50 -25.45
C TYR A 67 18.84 -0.65 -26.89
N ARG A 68 17.94 0.22 -27.34
CA ARG A 68 17.47 0.24 -28.74
C ARG A 68 18.61 0.47 -29.73
N HIS A 69 19.59 1.29 -29.36
CA HIS A 69 20.77 1.62 -30.16
C HIS A 69 22.05 0.98 -29.63
N ARG A 70 21.94 -0.19 -28.98
CA ARG A 70 23.06 -0.87 -28.28
C ARG A 70 24.27 -1.18 -29.15
N GLU A 71 24.10 -1.37 -30.46
CA GLU A 71 25.21 -1.58 -31.42
C GLU A 71 26.14 -0.35 -31.51
N ARG A 72 25.65 0.83 -31.12
CA ARG A 72 26.40 2.10 -31.07
C ARG A 72 26.85 2.47 -29.65
N PHE A 73 26.62 1.60 -28.66
CA PHE A 73 26.99 1.88 -27.27
C PHE A 73 28.51 1.81 -27.09
N GLY A 74 29.12 2.91 -26.65
CA GLY A 74 30.57 3.07 -26.58
C GLY A 74 31.24 3.62 -27.85
N GLU A 75 30.50 3.84 -28.95
CA GLU A 75 31.04 4.35 -30.21
C GLU A 75 31.80 5.68 -30.02
N GLN A 76 31.18 6.66 -29.35
CA GLN A 76 31.75 7.99 -29.13
C GLN A 76 32.87 7.95 -28.10
N ARG A 77 32.67 7.20 -27.00
CA ARG A 77 33.70 7.00 -25.96
C ARG A 77 34.99 6.40 -26.54
N ASN A 78 34.86 5.39 -27.40
CA ASN A 78 36.00 4.76 -28.07
C ASN A 78 36.64 5.67 -29.11
N ARG A 79 35.83 6.34 -29.94
CA ARG A 79 36.32 7.23 -31.01
C ARG A 79 37.12 8.41 -30.47
N TYR A 80 36.65 9.01 -29.38
CA TYR A 80 37.26 10.21 -28.80
C TYR A 80 38.14 9.94 -27.57
N ARG A 81 38.28 8.68 -27.15
CA ARG A 81 39.04 8.27 -25.96
C ARG A 81 38.62 9.05 -24.72
N ARG A 82 37.31 9.19 -24.53
CA ARG A 82 36.69 9.85 -23.38
C ARG A 82 36.03 8.82 -22.48
N THR A 83 36.07 9.06 -21.18
CA THR A 83 35.38 8.23 -20.19
C THR A 83 34.04 8.87 -19.84
N LEU A 84 33.00 8.05 -19.83
CA LEU A 84 31.69 8.39 -19.30
C LEU A 84 31.05 7.08 -18.88
N ASN A 85 30.55 7.06 -17.66
CA ASN A 85 29.89 5.92 -17.07
C ASN A 85 28.64 6.39 -16.32
N SER A 86 27.80 5.43 -16.01
CA SER A 86 26.69 5.63 -15.09
C SER A 86 26.62 4.43 -14.16
N TRP A 87 25.52 4.28 -13.44
CA TRP A 87 25.26 3.15 -12.58
C TRP A 87 23.78 2.78 -12.68
N TYR A 88 23.51 1.49 -12.55
CA TYR A 88 22.15 0.95 -12.55
C TYR A 88 21.96 0.12 -11.29
N TRP A 89 20.72 -0.06 -10.89
CA TRP A 89 20.41 -0.96 -9.78
C TRP A 89 20.38 -2.39 -10.29
N LEU A 90 20.99 -3.31 -9.55
CA LEU A 90 20.93 -4.74 -9.76
C LEU A 90 20.28 -5.33 -8.50
N GLY A 91 19.01 -5.70 -8.59
CA GLY A 91 18.21 -6.02 -7.41
C GLY A 91 17.85 -4.78 -6.58
N TRP A 92 17.95 -4.89 -5.26
CA TRP A 92 17.52 -3.90 -4.28
C TRP A 92 18.66 -2.99 -3.81
N TRP A 93 19.88 -3.50 -3.69
CA TRP A 93 20.96 -2.78 -3.00
C TRP A 93 22.23 -2.63 -3.83
N VAL A 94 22.45 -3.49 -4.81
CA VAL A 94 23.68 -3.49 -5.60
C VAL A 94 23.61 -2.47 -6.74
N GLN A 95 24.68 -1.70 -6.92
CA GLN A 95 24.80 -0.70 -7.98
C GLN A 95 26.06 -0.92 -8.83
N PRO A 96 26.01 -1.78 -9.87
CA PRO A 96 27.14 -1.93 -10.77
C PRO A 96 27.29 -0.70 -11.67
N VAL A 97 28.51 -0.51 -12.17
CA VAL A 97 28.82 0.52 -13.16
C VAL A 97 28.21 0.13 -14.51
N LEU A 98 27.56 1.08 -15.17
CA LEU A 98 27.11 0.97 -16.56
C LEU A 98 28.17 1.60 -17.46
N GLU A 99 29.02 0.77 -18.05
CA GLU A 99 30.07 1.24 -18.96
C GLU A 99 30.22 0.39 -20.22
N SER A 100 29.99 -0.92 -20.15
CA SER A 100 30.18 -1.84 -21.28
C SER A 100 28.85 -2.25 -21.92
N PRO A 101 28.87 -2.78 -23.16
CA PRO A 101 27.68 -3.36 -23.78
C PRO A 101 27.05 -4.48 -22.94
N ARG A 102 27.86 -5.27 -22.23
CA ARG A 102 27.39 -6.28 -21.26
C ARG A 102 26.55 -5.61 -20.16
N ASP A 103 27.06 -4.54 -19.55
CA ASP A 103 26.37 -3.85 -18.47
C ASP A 103 25.06 -3.22 -18.94
N LEU A 104 25.00 -2.78 -20.20
CA LEU A 104 23.76 -2.28 -20.80
C LEU A 104 22.69 -3.36 -20.91
N LEU A 105 23.07 -4.60 -21.28
CA LEU A 105 22.12 -5.72 -21.30
C LEU A 105 21.61 -6.05 -19.90
N LEU A 106 22.50 -6.05 -18.89
CA LEU A 106 22.15 -6.27 -17.49
C LEU A 106 21.25 -5.16 -16.94
N ALA A 107 21.57 -3.90 -17.22
CA ALA A 107 20.76 -2.76 -16.82
C ALA A 107 19.36 -2.81 -17.46
N HIS A 108 19.28 -3.18 -18.73
CA HIS A 108 18.01 -3.37 -19.41
C HIS A 108 17.20 -4.53 -18.81
N ALA A 109 17.81 -5.67 -18.49
CA ALA A 109 17.11 -6.76 -17.81
C ALA A 109 16.64 -6.33 -16.42
N SER A 110 17.50 -5.65 -15.66
CA SER A 110 17.18 -5.14 -14.32
C SER A 110 16.03 -4.11 -14.32
N HIS A 111 15.87 -3.36 -15.40
CA HIS A 111 14.76 -2.42 -15.57
C HIS A 111 13.38 -3.09 -15.40
N TRP A 112 13.26 -4.36 -15.82
CA TRP A 112 12.03 -5.14 -15.76
C TRP A 112 11.83 -5.90 -14.45
N LEU A 113 12.69 -5.69 -13.43
CA LEU A 113 12.54 -6.26 -12.09
C LEU A 113 11.48 -5.54 -11.26
N ASP A 114 10.28 -5.43 -11.81
CA ASP A 114 9.11 -4.82 -11.18
C ASP A 114 7.92 -5.77 -11.14
N GLY A 115 8.12 -7.05 -11.48
CA GLY A 115 7.17 -8.17 -11.46
C GLY A 115 5.88 -8.02 -12.30
N ARG A 116 5.61 -6.84 -12.86
CA ARG A 116 4.49 -6.62 -13.81
C ARG A 116 4.87 -7.03 -15.20
N HIS A 117 6.16 -6.91 -15.51
CA HIS A 117 6.74 -7.14 -16.82
C HIS A 117 7.60 -8.41 -16.84
N VAL A 118 7.15 -9.49 -16.19
CA VAL A 118 7.86 -10.79 -16.21
C VAL A 118 8.09 -11.29 -17.65
N PRO A 119 7.16 -11.17 -18.61
CA PRO A 119 7.42 -11.57 -20.00
C PRO A 119 8.52 -10.76 -20.69
N GLU A 120 8.64 -9.47 -20.39
CA GLU A 120 9.72 -8.60 -20.87
C GLU A 120 11.04 -8.96 -20.22
N LEU A 121 11.03 -9.22 -18.90
CA LEU A 121 12.17 -9.71 -18.15
C LEU A 121 12.67 -11.03 -18.73
N ASP A 122 11.79 -12.01 -18.98
CA ASP A 122 12.16 -13.30 -19.55
C ASP A 122 12.79 -13.15 -20.94
N ARG A 123 12.26 -12.25 -21.78
CA ARG A 123 12.87 -11.90 -23.07
C ARG A 123 14.25 -11.25 -22.90
N ALA A 124 14.40 -10.35 -21.94
CA ALA A 124 15.68 -9.71 -21.66
C ALA A 124 16.73 -10.70 -21.14
N LEU A 125 16.33 -11.60 -20.24
CA LEU A 125 17.17 -12.67 -19.71
C LEU A 125 17.59 -13.68 -20.79
N ALA A 126 16.70 -14.02 -21.72
CA ALA A 126 17.02 -14.90 -22.84
C ALA A 126 18.13 -14.35 -23.76
N GLY A 127 18.35 -13.03 -23.75
CA GLY A 127 19.44 -12.37 -24.47
C GLY A 127 20.77 -12.29 -23.71
N LEU A 128 20.82 -12.75 -22.45
CA LEU A 128 22.02 -12.76 -21.62
C LEU A 128 22.79 -14.09 -21.75
N PRO A 129 24.09 -14.13 -21.41
CA PRO A 129 24.84 -15.39 -21.39
C PRO A 129 24.31 -16.35 -20.33
N PRO A 130 24.69 -17.65 -20.37
CA PRO A 130 24.24 -18.63 -19.39
C PRO A 130 24.54 -18.22 -17.94
N VAL A 131 23.68 -18.63 -17.00
CA VAL A 131 23.77 -18.30 -15.57
C VAL A 131 25.10 -18.71 -14.90
N ASP A 132 25.82 -19.66 -15.48
CA ASP A 132 27.11 -20.13 -14.93
C ASP A 132 28.30 -19.28 -15.40
N ALA A 133 28.09 -18.47 -16.45
CA ALA A 133 29.15 -17.65 -17.03
C ALA A 133 29.34 -16.31 -16.28
N ASP A 134 28.31 -15.84 -15.56
CA ASP A 134 28.28 -14.49 -15.02
C ASP A 134 27.47 -14.40 -13.71
N PRO A 135 28.10 -14.03 -12.57
CA PRO A 135 27.42 -13.88 -11.28
C PRO A 135 26.26 -12.89 -11.30
N GLN A 136 26.35 -11.79 -12.05
CA GLN A 136 25.29 -10.78 -12.12
C GLN A 136 24.10 -11.28 -12.94
N VAL A 137 24.33 -12.07 -13.98
CA VAL A 137 23.26 -12.75 -14.72
C VAL A 137 22.58 -13.77 -13.82
N ARG A 138 23.35 -14.61 -13.13
CA ARG A 138 22.79 -15.57 -12.15
C ARG A 138 21.92 -14.87 -11.11
N PHE A 139 22.37 -13.71 -10.61
CA PHE A 139 21.62 -12.93 -9.65
C PHE A 139 20.34 -12.33 -10.25
N LEU A 140 20.33 -11.87 -11.50
CA LEU A 140 19.09 -11.45 -12.17
C LEU A 140 18.08 -12.60 -12.29
N HIS A 141 18.56 -13.81 -12.61
CA HIS A 141 17.71 -15.00 -12.59
C HIS A 141 17.20 -15.30 -11.18
N ALA A 142 18.00 -15.05 -10.13
CA ALA A 142 17.56 -15.18 -8.74
C ALA A 142 16.44 -14.15 -8.44
N CYS A 143 16.62 -12.87 -8.80
CA CYS A 143 15.57 -11.86 -8.66
C CYS A 143 14.29 -12.25 -9.41
N ARG A 144 14.43 -12.83 -10.61
CA ARG A 144 13.30 -13.37 -11.39
C ARG A 144 12.60 -14.52 -10.67
N ALA A 145 13.36 -15.48 -10.13
CA ALA A 145 12.82 -16.59 -9.33
C ALA A 145 12.07 -16.10 -8.09
N TYR A 146 12.60 -15.07 -7.42
CA TYR A 146 11.92 -14.38 -6.31
C TYR A 146 10.57 -13.79 -6.75
N LEU A 147 10.53 -13.06 -7.87
CA LEU A 147 9.30 -12.43 -8.37
C LEU A 147 8.20 -13.45 -8.69
N VAL A 148 8.56 -14.61 -9.24
CA VAL A 148 7.61 -15.69 -9.55
C VAL A 148 7.38 -16.66 -8.38
N LYS A 149 7.99 -16.40 -7.21
CA LYS A 149 7.93 -17.23 -6.00
C LYS A 149 8.42 -18.67 -6.19
N ASP A 150 9.39 -18.89 -7.08
CA ASP A 150 10.08 -20.17 -7.22
C ASP A 150 11.22 -20.23 -6.19
N TRP A 151 10.87 -20.61 -4.95
CA TRP A 151 11.79 -20.62 -3.81
C TRP A 151 12.91 -21.64 -3.98
N ASP A 152 12.62 -22.80 -4.56
CA ASP A 152 13.60 -23.84 -4.86
C ASP A 152 14.65 -23.36 -5.86
N GLN A 153 14.22 -22.73 -6.95
CA GLN A 153 15.14 -22.14 -7.91
C GLN A 153 15.91 -20.97 -7.31
N LEU A 154 15.27 -20.15 -6.48
CA LEU A 154 15.93 -19.04 -5.79
C LEU A 154 17.07 -19.52 -4.89
N VAL A 155 16.86 -20.61 -4.15
CA VAL A 155 17.90 -21.24 -3.34
C VAL A 155 19.09 -21.66 -4.19
N ARG A 156 18.86 -22.39 -5.29
CA ARG A 156 19.92 -22.87 -6.18
C ARG A 156 20.71 -21.73 -6.84
N LEU A 157 20.04 -20.65 -7.22
CA LEU A 157 20.68 -19.52 -7.90
C LEU A 157 21.48 -18.62 -6.94
N THR A 158 21.06 -18.52 -5.69
CA THR A 158 21.72 -17.67 -4.69
C THR A 158 22.89 -18.35 -3.99
N GLU A 159 22.85 -19.68 -3.81
CA GLU A 159 23.86 -20.44 -3.07
C GLU A 159 25.30 -20.20 -3.53
N PRO A 160 25.63 -20.16 -4.83
CA PRO A 160 27.01 -19.89 -5.25
C PRO A 160 27.43 -18.42 -5.13
N LEU A 161 26.48 -17.50 -4.87
CA LEU A 161 26.71 -16.06 -4.84
C LEU A 161 26.95 -15.54 -3.43
N VAL A 162 26.73 -16.34 -2.38
CA VAL A 162 26.76 -15.90 -0.98
C VAL A 162 28.11 -15.33 -0.56
N ASP A 163 29.21 -15.85 -1.11
CA ASP A 163 30.56 -15.37 -0.86
C ASP A 163 31.04 -14.30 -1.85
N ASP A 164 30.20 -13.92 -2.83
CA ASP A 164 30.53 -12.88 -3.78
C ASP A 164 30.77 -11.53 -3.07
N PRO A 165 31.84 -10.78 -3.38
CA PRO A 165 32.14 -9.51 -2.73
C PRO A 165 31.07 -8.44 -2.93
N LEU A 166 30.41 -8.44 -4.09
CA LEU A 166 29.42 -7.43 -4.49
C LEU A 166 28.00 -7.91 -4.19
N LEU A 167 27.67 -9.16 -4.54
CA LEU A 167 26.32 -9.71 -4.50
C LEU A 167 26.01 -10.45 -3.21
N GLY A 168 27.02 -10.89 -2.45
CA GLY A 168 26.85 -11.88 -1.39
C GLY A 168 25.89 -11.50 -0.27
N ILE A 169 25.82 -10.22 0.10
CA ILE A 169 24.89 -9.75 1.15
C ILE A 169 23.44 -9.86 0.66
N GLU A 170 23.17 -9.44 -0.58
CA GLU A 170 21.82 -9.47 -1.14
C GLU A 170 21.40 -10.88 -1.55
N ALA A 171 22.32 -11.65 -2.15
CA ALA A 171 22.10 -13.08 -2.44
C ALA A 171 21.85 -13.87 -1.15
N GLY A 172 22.57 -13.57 -0.07
CA GLY A 172 22.35 -14.18 1.23
C GLY A 172 21.01 -13.82 1.86
N LEU A 173 20.55 -12.56 1.70
CA LEU A 173 19.17 -12.20 2.07
C LEU A 173 18.17 -13.04 1.27
N PHE A 174 18.23 -13.02 -0.08
CA PHE A 174 17.28 -13.72 -0.94
C PHE A 174 17.26 -15.23 -0.70
N GLY A 175 18.45 -15.85 -0.58
CA GLY A 175 18.59 -17.26 -0.27
C GLY A 175 18.12 -17.62 1.14
N GLY A 176 18.24 -16.70 2.10
CA GLY A 176 17.73 -16.83 3.45
C GLY A 176 16.21 -16.73 3.51
N MET A 177 15.62 -15.74 2.83
CA MET A 177 14.18 -15.58 2.68
C MET A 177 13.54 -16.84 2.08
N ALA A 178 14.12 -17.36 0.98
CA ALA A 178 13.65 -18.57 0.33
C ALA A 178 13.64 -19.78 1.28
N ARG A 179 14.72 -19.96 2.05
CA ARG A 179 14.81 -21.06 3.03
C ARG A 179 13.83 -20.90 4.20
N VAL A 180 13.59 -19.69 4.70
CA VAL A 180 12.53 -19.44 5.70
C VAL A 180 11.15 -19.79 5.14
N ARG A 181 10.88 -19.46 3.87
CA ARG A 181 9.61 -19.77 3.19
C ARG A 181 9.41 -21.26 2.93
N LEU A 182 10.50 -22.01 2.75
CA LEU A 182 10.53 -23.47 2.65
C LEU A 182 10.60 -24.17 4.02
N GLU A 183 10.48 -23.42 5.13
CA GLU A 183 10.59 -23.93 6.50
C GLU A 183 11.95 -24.57 6.84
N MET A 184 12.96 -24.29 6.03
CA MET A 184 14.35 -24.73 6.21
C MET A 184 15.11 -23.78 7.15
N TYR A 185 14.53 -23.48 8.31
CA TYR A 185 15.00 -22.42 9.22
C TYR A 185 16.45 -22.61 9.66
N GLY A 186 16.87 -23.85 9.95
CA GLY A 186 18.26 -24.15 10.34
C GLY A 186 19.28 -23.90 9.24
N GLN A 187 18.88 -23.94 7.97
CA GLN A 187 19.74 -23.57 6.84
C GLN A 187 19.69 -22.06 6.55
N ALA A 188 18.57 -21.39 6.85
CA ALA A 188 18.42 -19.95 6.65
C ALA A 188 19.28 -19.13 7.62
N GLU A 189 19.34 -19.54 8.89
CA GLU A 189 20.04 -18.83 9.95
C GLU A 189 21.52 -18.52 9.65
N PRO A 190 22.41 -19.51 9.35
CA PRO A 190 23.82 -19.22 9.16
C PRO A 190 24.05 -18.26 8.00
N LEU A 191 23.24 -18.35 6.95
CA LEU A 191 23.30 -17.49 5.78
C LEU A 191 22.90 -16.04 6.10
N LEU A 192 21.79 -15.85 6.80
CA LEU A 192 21.28 -14.53 7.20
C LEU A 192 22.21 -13.87 8.24
N SER A 193 22.73 -14.66 9.19
CA SER A 193 23.70 -14.21 10.18
C SER A 193 25.00 -13.74 9.53
N ALA A 194 25.58 -14.52 8.61
CA ALA A 194 26.78 -14.15 7.87
C ALA A 194 26.57 -12.87 7.04
N SER A 195 25.41 -12.75 6.39
CA SER A 195 25.04 -11.56 5.60
C SER A 195 24.88 -10.32 6.49
N LEU A 196 24.25 -10.46 7.65
CA LEU A 196 24.08 -9.38 8.64
C LEU A 196 25.42 -8.91 9.24
N MET A 197 26.36 -9.83 9.45
CA MET A 197 27.71 -9.53 9.93
C MET A 197 28.55 -8.78 8.88
N ARG A 198 28.41 -9.12 7.59
CA ARG A 198 29.09 -8.43 6.48
C ARG A 198 28.46 -7.07 6.15
N CYS A 199 27.16 -6.90 6.44
CA CYS A 199 26.43 -5.68 6.15
C CYS A 199 26.82 -4.53 7.10
N ARG A 200 27.34 -3.43 6.54
CA ARG A 200 27.75 -2.23 7.29
C ARG A 200 26.66 -1.16 7.36
N SER A 201 25.79 -1.10 6.37
CA SER A 201 24.74 -0.08 6.26
C SER A 201 23.58 -0.40 7.19
N GLU A 202 23.25 0.50 8.13
CA GLU A 202 22.16 0.26 9.07
C GLU A 202 20.78 0.22 8.40
N GLN A 203 20.55 1.01 7.36
CA GLN A 203 19.25 1.08 6.67
C GLN A 203 19.41 1.19 5.15
N PRO A 204 18.55 0.53 4.35
CA PRO A 204 17.49 -0.42 4.73
C PRO A 204 17.99 -1.87 5.00
N GLN A 205 19.23 -2.18 4.66
CA GLN A 205 19.72 -3.56 4.50
C GLN A 205 19.71 -4.37 5.81
N ARG A 206 20.27 -3.81 6.90
CA ARG A 206 20.30 -4.51 8.19
C ARG A 206 18.92 -4.71 8.79
N LYS A 207 17.95 -3.82 8.53
CA LYS A 207 16.56 -4.00 8.97
C LYS A 207 15.97 -5.27 8.39
N GLU A 208 16.05 -5.44 7.06
CA GLU A 208 15.52 -6.61 6.37
C GLU A 208 16.21 -7.91 6.83
N LEU A 209 17.55 -7.90 6.92
CA LEU A 209 18.33 -9.04 7.40
C LEU A 209 17.97 -9.44 8.84
N ARG A 210 17.78 -8.46 9.75
CA ARG A 210 17.37 -8.72 11.14
C ARG A 210 15.99 -9.36 11.21
N TYR A 211 15.04 -8.88 10.41
CA TYR A 211 13.69 -9.45 10.37
C TYR A 211 13.73 -10.92 9.94
N TRP A 212 14.40 -11.23 8.83
CA TRP A 212 14.45 -12.61 8.33
C TRP A 212 15.29 -13.53 9.22
N LEU A 213 16.34 -13.02 9.87
CA LEU A 213 17.08 -13.78 10.87
C LEU A 213 16.22 -14.07 12.11
N ALA A 214 15.40 -13.11 12.55
CA ALA A 214 14.45 -13.31 13.64
C ALA A 214 13.43 -14.40 13.29
N ARG A 215 12.91 -14.39 12.05
CA ARG A 215 12.03 -15.45 11.52
C ARG A 215 12.69 -16.82 11.54
N ALA A 216 13.97 -16.91 11.18
CA ALA A 216 14.72 -18.16 11.24
C ALA A 216 14.90 -18.65 12.69
N HIS A 217 15.23 -17.75 13.63
CA HIS A 217 15.32 -18.13 15.05
C HIS A 217 13.98 -18.61 15.62
N GLU A 218 12.90 -17.86 15.36
CA GLU A 218 11.53 -18.22 15.77
C GLU A 218 11.12 -19.60 15.21
N GLY A 219 11.35 -19.86 13.91
CA GLY A 219 11.04 -21.15 13.28
C GLY A 219 11.87 -22.33 13.81
N THR A 220 13.04 -22.08 14.41
CA THR A 220 13.82 -23.10 15.14
C THR A 220 13.46 -23.23 16.63
N GLY A 221 12.41 -22.53 17.10
CA GLY A 221 12.00 -22.52 18.51
C GLY A 221 12.86 -21.65 19.42
N ARG A 222 13.73 -20.79 18.88
CA ARG A 222 14.61 -19.89 19.65
C ARG A 222 14.03 -18.48 19.73
N SER A 223 12.82 -18.36 20.25
CA SER A 223 12.09 -17.08 20.38
C SER A 223 12.85 -16.02 21.17
N ALA A 224 13.59 -16.42 22.22
CA ALA A 224 14.45 -15.52 22.99
C ALA A 224 15.55 -14.84 22.14
N ALA A 225 16.09 -15.54 21.12
CA ALA A 225 17.05 -14.98 20.18
C ALA A 225 16.40 -14.10 19.09
N ALA A 226 15.12 -14.35 18.77
CA ALA A 226 14.36 -13.57 17.81
C ALA A 226 13.91 -12.20 18.36
N LEU A 227 13.53 -12.14 19.65
CA LEU A 227 13.05 -10.92 20.31
C LEU A 227 13.95 -9.68 20.14
N PRO A 228 15.27 -9.71 20.43
CA PRO A 228 16.12 -8.53 20.28
C PRO A 228 16.21 -8.07 18.81
N LEU A 229 16.13 -8.99 17.85
CA LEU A 229 16.13 -8.66 16.43
C LEU A 229 14.81 -7.99 16.01
N TYR A 230 13.67 -8.53 16.40
CA TYR A 230 12.37 -7.90 16.15
C TYR A 230 12.24 -6.52 16.81
N ARG A 231 12.71 -6.38 18.06
CA ARG A 231 12.75 -5.07 18.75
C ARG A 231 13.63 -4.06 18.02
N ALA A 232 14.75 -4.51 17.45
CA ALA A 232 15.61 -3.64 16.64
C ALA A 232 14.89 -3.18 15.36
N VAL A 233 14.20 -4.08 14.66
CA VAL A 233 13.40 -3.75 13.47
C VAL A 233 12.26 -2.79 13.81
N HIS A 234 11.48 -3.09 14.86
CA HIS A 234 10.33 -2.29 15.28
C HIS A 234 10.71 -0.87 15.72
N ARG A 235 11.86 -0.69 16.39
CA ARG A 235 12.35 0.65 16.75
C ARG A 235 12.67 1.52 15.54
N ILE A 236 13.08 0.91 14.44
CA ILE A 236 13.43 1.61 13.21
C ILE A 236 12.17 1.91 12.40
N ASP A 237 11.29 0.93 12.28
CA ASP A 237 10.11 0.99 11.44
C ASP A 237 9.00 0.14 12.08
N PRO A 238 8.13 0.76 12.88
CA PRO A 238 7.07 0.07 13.60
C PRO A 238 6.08 -0.67 12.70
N ALA A 239 5.93 -0.20 11.45
CA ALA A 239 5.03 -0.75 10.44
C ALA A 239 5.72 -1.77 9.50
N PHE A 240 6.97 -2.15 9.78
CA PHE A 240 7.70 -3.07 8.92
C PHE A 240 7.16 -4.49 9.04
N MET A 241 6.45 -4.94 8.00
CA MET A 241 5.84 -6.27 7.93
C MET A 241 4.99 -6.58 9.18
N ASP A 242 4.97 -7.82 9.65
CA ASP A 242 4.22 -8.27 10.83
C ASP A 242 5.03 -8.18 12.14
N THR A 243 6.09 -7.35 12.18
CA THR A 243 7.02 -7.28 13.33
C THR A 243 6.32 -6.98 14.65
N ALA A 244 5.38 -6.02 14.66
CA ALA A 244 4.63 -5.67 15.87
C ALA A 244 3.76 -6.83 16.39
N ALA A 245 3.08 -7.53 15.49
CA ALA A 245 2.27 -8.70 15.83
C ALA A 245 3.13 -9.84 16.38
N ARG A 246 4.30 -10.09 15.77
CA ARG A 246 5.26 -11.11 16.25
C ARG A 246 5.82 -10.80 17.63
N LEU A 247 6.16 -9.54 17.89
CA LEU A 247 6.60 -9.12 19.22
C LEU A 247 5.52 -9.40 20.28
N ALA A 248 4.27 -9.02 20.00
CA ALA A 248 3.15 -9.27 20.91
C ALA A 248 2.93 -10.77 21.15
N ALA A 249 2.98 -11.59 20.09
CA ALA A 249 2.78 -13.03 20.17
C ALA A 249 3.86 -13.73 21.03
N ILE A 250 5.14 -13.39 20.83
CA ILE A 250 6.23 -13.99 21.60
C ILE A 250 6.17 -13.56 23.07
N THR A 251 5.90 -12.28 23.35
CA THR A 251 5.80 -11.79 24.73
C THR A 251 4.61 -12.39 25.49
N ALA A 252 3.51 -12.70 24.79
CA ALA A 252 2.37 -13.38 25.40
C ALA A 252 2.68 -14.84 25.76
N TYR A 253 3.58 -15.50 25.02
CA TYR A 253 3.94 -16.91 25.23
C TYR A 253 5.01 -17.09 26.33
N ASP A 254 6.02 -16.21 26.39
CA ASP A 254 7.05 -16.21 27.46
C ASP A 254 6.47 -15.86 28.85
N GLY A 255 5.27 -15.27 28.90
CA GLY A 255 4.57 -14.99 30.16
C GLY A 255 4.01 -16.21 30.90
N PHE A 256 4.14 -17.42 30.35
CA PHE A 256 3.59 -18.66 30.94
C PHE A 256 4.61 -19.62 31.54
N GLU A 257 5.93 -19.38 31.41
CA GLU A 257 6.99 -20.19 32.02
C GLU A 257 7.93 -19.36 32.93
N GLY A 258 7.50 -19.17 34.18
CA GLY A 258 8.36 -19.11 35.36
C GLY A 258 9.29 -17.90 35.58
N TYR A 259 8.80 -16.88 36.31
CA TYR A 259 9.49 -16.36 37.50
C TYR A 259 8.50 -15.65 38.42
N ASP A 260 8.28 -16.24 39.60
CA ASP A 260 7.56 -15.63 40.73
C ASP A 260 8.38 -14.46 41.32
N GLY A 261 7.71 -13.34 41.55
CA GLY A 261 8.12 -12.34 42.55
C GLY A 261 8.61 -10.99 42.02
N LEU A 262 7.69 -10.11 41.63
CA LEU A 262 7.22 -8.98 42.45
C LEU A 262 6.44 -7.95 41.59
N GLU A 263 5.23 -7.67 42.07
CA GLU A 263 4.37 -6.50 41.83
C GLU A 263 3.60 -6.40 40.50
N ASP A 264 2.38 -6.91 40.54
CA ASP A 264 1.21 -6.46 39.79
C ASP A 264 0.45 -5.42 40.66
N PRO A 265 -0.37 -4.49 40.09
CA PRO A 265 -1.77 -4.88 39.88
C PRO A 265 -2.47 -4.32 38.63
N ALA A 266 -3.26 -5.22 38.02
CA ALA A 266 -4.57 -5.04 37.36
C ALA A 266 -4.59 -4.47 35.93
N GLY A 267 -5.23 -5.06 34.92
CA GLY A 267 -6.14 -6.21 34.84
C GLY A 267 -7.37 -5.87 33.97
N LEU A 268 -7.72 -6.79 33.05
CA LEU A 268 -9.01 -6.97 32.31
C LEU A 268 -9.04 -6.46 30.84
N ALA A 269 -9.51 -7.22 29.84
CA ALA A 269 -10.04 -8.58 29.82
C ALA A 269 -9.91 -9.21 28.42
N THR A 270 -9.53 -10.49 28.43
CA THR A 270 -9.75 -11.49 27.38
C THR A 270 -11.23 -11.88 27.32
N VAL A 271 -11.77 -12.01 26.11
CA VAL A 271 -12.99 -12.79 25.84
C VAL A 271 -12.58 -14.07 25.14
N SER A 272 -12.88 -15.18 25.82
CA SER A 272 -12.69 -16.56 25.37
C SER A 272 -13.72 -16.98 24.31
N LEU A 273 -13.30 -17.88 23.43
CA LEU A 273 -14.16 -18.93 22.89
C LEU A 273 -13.38 -20.25 22.90
N GLY A 274 -13.74 -21.12 23.86
CA GLY A 274 -13.29 -22.51 23.98
C GLY A 274 -13.92 -23.40 22.91
N THR A 275 -13.16 -24.35 22.35
CA THR A 275 -13.03 -25.76 22.77
C THR A 275 -14.21 -26.67 22.41
N VAL A 276 -13.94 -27.64 21.52
CA VAL A 276 -14.05 -29.11 21.72
C VAL A 276 -13.05 -29.71 20.70
N GLY A 277 -12.12 -30.63 20.98
CA GLY A 277 -11.98 -31.66 22.00
C GLY A 277 -11.44 -32.89 21.25
N GLY A 278 -10.25 -33.35 21.61
CA GLY A 278 -9.51 -34.37 20.86
C GLY A 278 -9.94 -35.82 21.10
N GLY A 279 -9.26 -36.74 20.41
CA GLY A 279 -9.28 -38.17 20.66
C GLY A 279 -8.29 -38.91 19.75
N LEU A 280 -7.17 -39.35 20.32
CA LEU A 280 -6.23 -40.33 19.75
C LEU A 280 -6.72 -41.76 20.04
N GLY A 281 -6.45 -42.71 19.15
CA GLY A 281 -6.48 -44.14 19.49
C GLY A 281 -6.62 -45.13 18.33
N GLN A 282 -5.49 -45.47 17.72
CA GLN A 282 -4.98 -46.82 17.37
C GLN A 282 -5.80 -47.91 16.61
N ASP A 283 -5.01 -48.62 15.78
CA ASP A 283 -5.01 -50.04 15.39
C ASP A 283 -5.68 -50.53 14.10
N ALA A 284 -4.78 -50.81 13.13
CA ALA A 284 -4.46 -52.14 12.58
C ALA A 284 -5.33 -52.81 11.50
N VAL A 285 -4.61 -53.24 10.43
CA VAL A 285 -4.79 -54.39 9.51
C VAL A 285 -6.09 -54.48 8.69
N ASP A 286 -6.09 -54.77 7.38
CA ASP A 286 -5.45 -55.89 6.70
C ASP A 286 -5.41 -55.72 5.16
N ALA A 287 -4.43 -56.42 4.56
CA ALA A 287 -4.46 -57.13 3.29
C ALA A 287 -4.58 -56.40 1.91
N VAL A 288 -3.39 -56.28 1.28
CA VAL A 288 -3.08 -56.36 -0.18
C VAL A 288 -3.13 -57.87 -0.59
N PRO A 289 -3.45 -58.33 -1.83
CA PRO A 289 -2.63 -58.12 -3.04
C PRO A 289 -3.33 -58.12 -4.42
N GLY A 290 -2.80 -57.42 -5.43
CA GLY A 290 -1.87 -57.96 -6.45
C GLY A 290 -2.66 -58.34 -7.73
N ALA A 291 -2.23 -58.24 -8.98
CA ALA A 291 -0.94 -58.01 -9.61
C ALA A 291 -1.19 -57.72 -11.12
N GLU A 292 -0.30 -56.98 -11.79
CA GLU A 292 -0.02 -57.16 -13.23
C GLU A 292 0.99 -58.33 -13.38
N PRO A 293 1.37 -58.89 -14.57
CA PRO A 293 1.24 -58.38 -15.94
C PRO A 293 1.02 -59.44 -17.07
N ASP A 294 0.98 -58.95 -18.31
CA ASP A 294 1.63 -59.50 -19.52
C ASP A 294 0.93 -60.46 -20.51
N THR A 295 1.31 -60.26 -21.78
CA THR A 295 1.28 -61.15 -22.97
C THR A 295 0.02 -61.31 -23.85
N GLY A 296 0.09 -60.73 -25.06
CA GLY A 296 0.15 -61.44 -26.35
C GLY A 296 -0.96 -62.41 -26.81
N GLY A 297 -1.72 -61.99 -27.83
CA GLY A 297 -1.79 -62.73 -29.11
C GLY A 297 -2.99 -63.64 -29.45
N LEU A 298 -3.72 -63.21 -30.49
CA LEU A 298 -4.28 -63.96 -31.65
C LEU A 298 -5.74 -64.45 -31.68
N GLY A 299 -6.47 -63.83 -32.63
CA GLY A 299 -7.36 -64.45 -33.63
C GLY A 299 -8.87 -64.31 -33.37
N ASP A 300 -9.76 -64.05 -34.33
CA ASP A 300 -9.78 -63.59 -35.72
C ASP A 300 -11.28 -63.40 -36.06
N GLY A 301 -11.67 -62.51 -36.99
CA GLY A 301 -13.09 -62.40 -37.38
C GLY A 301 -13.61 -61.15 -38.09
N LEU A 302 -13.08 -60.86 -39.29
CA LEU A 302 -13.83 -60.40 -40.49
C LEU A 302 -14.56 -59.03 -40.49
N ARG A 303 -13.98 -58.03 -41.18
CA ARG A 303 -14.42 -57.49 -42.51
C ARG A 303 -13.74 -56.14 -42.82
N LEU A 304 -13.06 -56.05 -43.96
CA LEU A 304 -12.35 -54.87 -44.49
C LEU A 304 -13.12 -54.19 -45.64
N ALA A 305 -13.09 -52.86 -45.65
CA ALA A 305 -13.23 -52.00 -46.83
C ALA A 305 -12.44 -50.68 -46.60
N PRO A 306 -11.96 -49.99 -47.65
CA PRO A 306 -10.61 -49.39 -47.69
C PRO A 306 -10.54 -47.84 -47.62
N ASP A 307 -9.33 -47.33 -47.33
CA ASP A 307 -8.91 -45.91 -47.42
C ASP A 307 -8.74 -45.42 -48.88
N PRO A 308 -8.72 -44.08 -49.11
CA PRO A 308 -7.46 -43.50 -49.62
C PRO A 308 -7.11 -42.04 -49.19
N VAL A 309 -5.82 -41.72 -49.42
CA VAL A 309 -4.99 -40.52 -49.17
C VAL A 309 -5.29 -39.31 -50.11
N PRO A 310 -4.89 -38.04 -49.78
CA PRO A 310 -5.44 -36.79 -50.36
C PRO A 310 -4.56 -36.13 -51.46
N PRO A 311 -5.05 -35.05 -52.12
CA PRO A 311 -4.15 -33.93 -52.47
C PRO A 311 -4.78 -32.50 -52.45
N ALA A 312 -3.90 -31.52 -52.70
CA ALA A 312 -3.93 -30.07 -52.47
C ALA A 312 -4.87 -29.17 -53.34
N ALA A 313 -4.95 -27.89 -52.94
CA ALA A 313 -5.85 -26.79 -53.33
C ALA A 313 -5.71 -26.18 -54.75
N PRO A 314 -6.74 -25.43 -55.23
CA PRO A 314 -6.55 -24.04 -55.71
C PRO A 314 -7.79 -23.09 -55.44
N PRO A 315 -7.93 -21.89 -56.07
CA PRO A 315 -7.67 -20.52 -55.58
C PRO A 315 -8.96 -19.68 -55.25
N PRO A 316 -8.88 -18.38 -54.84
CA PRO A 316 -10.02 -17.65 -54.26
C PRO A 316 -10.78 -16.73 -55.26
N PRO A 317 -12.03 -16.34 -54.93
CA PRO A 317 -12.40 -14.93 -55.08
C PRO A 317 -13.29 -14.34 -53.96
N GLU A 318 -12.99 -13.06 -53.71
CA GLU A 318 -13.70 -11.94 -53.08
C GLU A 318 -15.03 -12.07 -52.30
N ALA A 319 -14.99 -11.34 -51.16
CA ALA A 319 -16.05 -10.53 -50.56
C ALA A 319 -17.23 -11.23 -49.86
N VAL A 320 -17.08 -11.45 -48.54
CA VAL A 320 -18.22 -11.45 -47.62
C VAL A 320 -17.94 -10.53 -46.43
N ARG A 321 -18.79 -9.50 -46.38
CA ARG A 321 -18.98 -8.43 -45.40
C ARG A 321 -18.65 -8.80 -43.95
N GLN A 322 -17.79 -7.99 -43.32
CA GLN A 322 -17.76 -7.83 -41.87
C GLN A 322 -19.16 -7.43 -41.39
N MET A 323 -19.77 -8.25 -40.52
CA MET A 323 -20.90 -7.81 -39.72
C MET A 323 -20.40 -6.72 -38.76
N ALA A 324 -20.56 -5.47 -39.19
CA ALA A 324 -20.47 -4.32 -38.31
C ALA A 324 -21.45 -4.55 -37.14
N ARG A 325 -20.93 -4.61 -35.91
CA ARG A 325 -21.75 -4.52 -34.71
C ARG A 325 -22.56 -3.23 -34.81
N VAL A 326 -23.87 -3.35 -34.88
CA VAL A 326 -24.78 -2.23 -34.70
C VAL A 326 -24.42 -1.53 -33.38
N PRO A 327 -24.24 -0.20 -33.34
CA PRO A 327 -24.06 0.51 -32.09
C PRO A 327 -25.33 0.27 -31.26
N ARG A 328 -25.20 -0.41 -30.11
CA ARG A 328 -26.29 -0.45 -29.14
C ARG A 328 -26.56 1.01 -28.75
N GLN A 329 -27.78 1.49 -28.99
CA GLN A 329 -28.22 2.74 -28.38
C GLN A 329 -28.02 2.59 -26.86
N PRO A 330 -27.46 3.59 -26.16
CA PRO A 330 -27.36 3.53 -24.71
C PRO A 330 -28.78 3.38 -24.16
N GLU A 331 -29.04 2.27 -23.47
CA GLU A 331 -30.27 2.13 -22.68
C GLU A 331 -30.36 3.35 -21.75
N PRO A 332 -31.56 3.91 -21.52
CA PRO A 332 -31.72 5.00 -20.57
C PRO A 332 -31.14 4.56 -19.21
N PRO A 333 -30.46 5.46 -18.48
CA PRO A 333 -29.89 5.14 -17.19
C PRO A 333 -30.97 4.56 -16.27
N ARG A 334 -30.87 3.27 -15.97
CA ARG A 334 -31.76 2.62 -15.01
C ARG A 334 -31.22 2.96 -13.62
N PHE A 335 -32.00 3.65 -12.80
CA PHE A 335 -31.73 3.70 -11.37
C PHE A 335 -31.74 2.27 -10.83
N PRO A 336 -30.87 1.92 -9.88
CA PRO A 336 -30.95 0.63 -9.21
C PRO A 336 -32.36 0.47 -8.63
N ALA A 337 -32.99 -0.68 -8.90
CA ALA A 337 -34.36 -0.98 -8.51
C ALA A 337 -34.41 -1.60 -7.09
N GLY A 338 -33.59 -1.08 -6.16
CA GLY A 338 -33.67 -1.49 -4.77
C GLY A 338 -35.00 -1.06 -4.15
N PRO A 339 -35.57 -1.85 -3.22
CA PRO A 339 -36.72 -1.42 -2.44
C PRO A 339 -36.35 -0.16 -1.65
N THR A 340 -37.22 0.85 -1.68
CA THR A 340 -37.05 2.06 -0.85
C THR A 340 -37.68 1.87 0.51
N ASP A 341 -37.04 2.44 1.53
CA ASP A 341 -37.55 2.47 2.88
C ASP A 341 -37.54 3.92 3.42
N PRO A 342 -38.68 4.61 3.39
CA PRO A 342 -38.80 5.97 3.91
C PRO A 342 -38.54 6.08 5.42
N ALA A 343 -38.81 5.01 6.19
CA ALA A 343 -38.60 5.02 7.64
C ALA A 343 -37.11 4.95 7.97
N LEU A 344 -36.38 4.04 7.31
CA LEU A 344 -34.91 3.97 7.44
C LEU A 344 -34.24 5.25 6.96
N LEU A 345 -34.76 5.88 5.91
CA LEU A 345 -34.26 7.18 5.45
C LEU A 345 -34.43 8.26 6.52
N ALA A 346 -35.63 8.37 7.10
CA ALA A 346 -35.92 9.35 8.14
C ALA A 346 -35.06 9.13 9.40
N GLU A 347 -34.84 7.88 9.80
CA GLU A 347 -33.98 7.51 10.91
C GLU A 347 -32.51 7.91 10.66
N ALA A 348 -31.96 7.54 9.50
CA ALA A 348 -30.57 7.87 9.15
C ALA A 348 -30.33 9.39 9.05
N LEU A 349 -31.30 10.13 8.51
CA LEU A 349 -31.24 11.59 8.48
C LEU A 349 -31.37 12.21 9.87
N ALA A 350 -32.24 11.67 10.75
CA ALA A 350 -32.35 12.14 12.12
C ALA A 350 -31.06 11.89 12.92
N GLU A 351 -30.41 10.76 12.71
CA GLU A 351 -29.10 10.46 13.32
C GLU A 351 -28.03 11.45 12.85
N LEU A 352 -27.97 11.75 11.54
CA LEU A 352 -27.05 12.75 11.01
C LEU A 352 -27.31 14.13 11.65
N GLU A 353 -28.57 14.53 11.80
CA GLU A 353 -28.95 15.79 12.43
C GLU A 353 -28.55 15.86 13.90
N GLY A 354 -28.62 14.73 14.61
CA GLY A 354 -28.20 14.60 16.01
C GLY A 354 -26.70 14.70 16.24
N MET A 355 -25.86 14.50 15.22
CA MET A 355 -24.41 14.69 15.35
C MET A 355 -24.08 16.15 15.66
N VAL A 356 -23.21 16.39 16.64
CA VAL A 356 -22.82 17.77 17.02
C VAL A 356 -22.01 18.42 15.90
N GLY A 357 -22.27 19.70 15.60
CA GLY A 357 -21.57 20.44 14.56
C GLY A 357 -21.87 19.93 13.15
N LEU A 358 -20.86 19.94 12.28
CA LEU A 358 -20.90 19.39 10.91
C LEU A 358 -21.98 20.00 9.99
N GLU A 359 -22.41 21.24 10.23
CA GLU A 359 -23.45 21.91 9.44
C GLU A 359 -23.19 21.92 7.91
N PRO A 360 -21.95 22.13 7.42
CA PRO A 360 -21.66 22.01 5.99
C PRO A 360 -21.97 20.60 5.45
N VAL A 361 -21.60 19.56 6.21
CA VAL A 361 -21.82 18.15 5.86
C VAL A 361 -23.31 17.83 5.86
N LYS A 362 -24.04 18.20 6.92
CA LYS A 362 -25.49 17.99 7.05
C LYS A 362 -26.24 18.59 5.86
N ARG A 363 -25.94 19.84 5.49
CA ARG A 363 -26.54 20.50 4.33
C ARG A 363 -26.23 19.77 3.03
N GLN A 364 -24.99 19.31 2.84
CA GLN A 364 -24.60 18.59 1.63
C GLN A 364 -25.29 17.23 1.50
N VAL A 365 -25.39 16.47 2.59
CA VAL A 365 -26.11 15.18 2.60
C VAL A 365 -27.60 15.36 2.36
N LYS A 366 -28.23 16.37 2.98
CA LYS A 366 -29.64 16.73 2.69
C LYS A 366 -29.84 17.09 1.22
N ALA A 367 -28.96 17.91 0.66
CA ALA A 367 -29.04 18.30 -0.75
C ALA A 367 -28.91 17.08 -1.69
N LEU A 368 -27.99 16.17 -1.40
CA LEU A 368 -27.83 14.92 -2.14
C LEU A 368 -29.08 14.04 -2.02
N SER A 369 -29.60 13.86 -0.81
CA SER A 369 -30.82 13.06 -0.56
C SER A 369 -32.02 13.60 -1.35
N ALA A 370 -32.22 14.92 -1.34
CA ALA A 370 -33.27 15.57 -2.13
C ALA A 370 -33.06 15.42 -3.65
N GLN A 371 -31.82 15.55 -4.13
CA GLN A 371 -31.51 15.32 -5.55
C GLN A 371 -31.83 13.90 -5.98
N LEU A 372 -31.53 12.91 -5.14
CA LEU A 372 -31.80 11.50 -5.38
C LEU A 372 -33.29 11.18 -5.41
N GLU A 373 -34.04 11.74 -4.47
CA GLU A 373 -35.50 11.59 -4.42
C GLU A 373 -36.16 12.19 -5.66
N MET A 374 -35.79 13.43 -6.04
CA MET A 374 -36.32 14.07 -7.25
C MET A 374 -35.91 13.34 -8.53
N ALA A 375 -34.68 12.81 -8.57
CA ALA A 375 -34.19 12.00 -9.68
C ALA A 375 -35.04 10.73 -9.86
N ARG A 376 -35.44 10.08 -8.77
CA ARG A 376 -36.34 8.92 -8.81
C ARG A 376 -37.74 9.29 -9.31
N LEU A 377 -38.35 10.33 -8.77
CA LEU A 377 -39.67 10.82 -9.21
C LEU A 377 -39.69 11.14 -10.71
N ARG A 378 -38.60 11.74 -11.22
CA ARG A 378 -38.44 12.01 -12.66
C ARG A 378 -38.32 10.71 -13.47
N ALA A 379 -37.56 9.73 -12.99
CA ALA A 379 -37.40 8.44 -13.66
C ALA A 379 -38.73 7.67 -13.73
N ASP A 380 -39.52 7.67 -12.65
CA ASP A 380 -40.84 7.04 -12.58
C ASP A 380 -41.84 7.68 -13.57
N GLN A 381 -41.65 8.95 -13.90
CA GLN A 381 -42.43 9.67 -14.93
C GLN A 381 -41.85 9.55 -16.35
N GLY A 382 -40.82 8.72 -16.55
CA GLY A 382 -40.15 8.53 -17.83
C GLY A 382 -39.36 9.76 -18.32
N LEU A 383 -39.09 10.72 -17.44
CA LEU A 383 -38.26 11.87 -17.77
C LEU A 383 -36.78 11.46 -17.81
N PRO A 384 -35.95 12.11 -18.65
CA PRO A 384 -34.51 11.89 -18.62
C PRO A 384 -33.94 12.39 -17.29
N VAL A 385 -33.11 11.55 -16.69
CA VAL A 385 -32.41 11.81 -15.43
C VAL A 385 -30.95 11.44 -15.63
N GLN A 386 -30.05 12.30 -15.17
CA GLN A 386 -28.63 11.95 -15.13
C GLN A 386 -28.37 11.16 -13.85
N PRO A 387 -27.65 10.03 -13.92
CA PRO A 387 -27.20 9.34 -12.72
C PRO A 387 -26.37 10.31 -11.87
N PRO A 388 -26.69 10.47 -10.58
CA PRO A 388 -25.86 11.24 -9.65
C PRO A 388 -24.44 10.64 -9.64
N LYS A 389 -23.42 11.48 -9.50
CA LYS A 389 -22.05 11.00 -9.26
C LYS A 389 -21.96 10.46 -7.83
N ARG A 390 -21.47 9.23 -7.68
CA ARG A 390 -21.65 8.44 -6.45
C ARG A 390 -20.41 8.35 -5.55
N HIS A 391 -19.25 8.80 -6.00
CA HIS A 391 -18.02 8.70 -5.20
C HIS A 391 -17.69 10.03 -4.52
N PHE A 392 -17.19 9.94 -3.29
CA PHE A 392 -16.98 11.09 -2.42
C PHE A 392 -15.52 11.21 -1.98
N VAL A 393 -15.10 12.45 -1.72
CA VAL A 393 -13.84 12.76 -1.03
C VAL A 393 -14.17 13.42 0.28
N PHE A 394 -13.82 12.78 1.39
CA PHE A 394 -13.97 13.29 2.74
C PHE A 394 -12.65 13.90 3.19
N SER A 395 -12.61 15.22 3.33
CA SER A 395 -11.41 15.98 3.66
C SER A 395 -11.54 16.58 5.05
N GLY A 396 -10.67 16.21 5.98
CA GLY A 396 -10.61 16.86 7.29
C GLY A 396 -9.73 16.15 8.31
N PRO A 397 -9.40 16.81 9.43
CA PRO A 397 -8.57 16.25 10.50
C PRO A 397 -9.14 14.96 11.10
N SER A 398 -8.31 14.22 11.83
CA SER A 398 -8.74 13.00 12.55
C SER A 398 -9.80 13.33 13.60
N GLY A 399 -10.73 12.40 13.81
CA GLY A 399 -11.79 12.51 14.83
C GLY A 399 -12.89 13.55 14.55
N THR A 400 -13.04 14.00 13.30
CA THR A 400 -14.13 14.89 12.85
C THR A 400 -15.40 14.15 12.41
N GLY A 401 -15.46 12.82 12.56
CA GLY A 401 -16.68 12.03 12.28
C GLY A 401 -16.81 11.48 10.87
N LYS A 402 -15.75 11.52 10.04
CA LYS A 402 -15.72 11.01 8.65
C LYS A 402 -16.31 9.59 8.51
N THR A 403 -15.81 8.63 9.29
CA THR A 403 -16.27 7.22 9.23
C THR A 403 -17.72 7.06 9.70
N THR A 404 -18.12 7.80 10.74
CA THR A 404 -19.51 7.80 11.23
C THR A 404 -20.48 8.31 10.15
N VAL A 405 -20.15 9.43 9.50
CA VAL A 405 -20.96 9.97 8.40
C VAL A 405 -20.97 9.04 7.20
N ALA A 406 -19.86 8.35 6.88
CA ALA A 406 -19.82 7.37 5.80
C ALA A 406 -20.82 6.21 6.05
N ARG A 407 -20.91 5.72 7.29
CA ARG A 407 -21.88 4.69 7.69
C ARG A 407 -23.32 5.16 7.57
N ILE A 408 -23.59 6.40 7.98
CA ILE A 408 -24.93 7.01 7.82
C ILE A 408 -25.28 7.16 6.34
N LEU A 409 -24.34 7.60 5.49
CA LEU A 409 -24.54 7.69 4.05
C LEU A 409 -24.84 6.33 3.41
N GLY A 410 -24.19 5.26 3.86
CA GLY A 410 -24.51 3.90 3.41
C GLY A 410 -25.97 3.55 3.64
N ARG A 411 -26.49 3.81 4.85
CA ARG A 411 -27.92 3.63 5.18
C ARG A 411 -28.84 4.54 4.36
N VAL A 412 -28.47 5.80 4.16
CA VAL A 412 -29.24 6.73 3.31
C VAL A 412 -29.33 6.20 1.88
N PHE A 413 -28.23 5.76 1.28
CA PHE A 413 -28.22 5.25 -0.09
C PHE A 413 -28.95 3.91 -0.23
N TYR A 414 -28.85 3.04 0.77
CA TYR A 414 -29.64 1.81 0.85
C TYR A 414 -31.13 2.11 0.94
N ALA A 415 -31.55 3.00 1.85
CA ALA A 415 -32.95 3.39 2.03
C ALA A 415 -33.56 4.06 0.78
N LEU A 416 -32.73 4.75 -0.02
CA LEU A 416 -33.10 5.31 -1.32
C LEU A 416 -33.07 4.29 -2.47
N GLY A 417 -32.68 3.05 -2.20
CA GLY A 417 -32.62 1.94 -3.15
C GLY A 417 -31.46 2.02 -4.14
N LEU A 418 -30.42 2.83 -3.85
CA LEU A 418 -29.23 2.98 -4.72
C LEU A 418 -28.18 1.89 -4.51
N LEU A 419 -28.18 1.30 -3.32
CA LEU A 419 -27.28 0.24 -2.91
C LEU A 419 -28.11 -1.01 -2.54
N GLY A 420 -27.49 -2.18 -2.68
CA GLY A 420 -28.12 -3.45 -2.31
C GLY A 420 -28.12 -3.73 -0.81
N GLY A 421 -27.29 -3.00 -0.05
CA GLY A 421 -27.19 -3.05 1.40
C GLY A 421 -26.61 -1.75 1.96
N ASP A 422 -26.62 -1.62 3.28
CA ASP A 422 -26.13 -0.45 4.04
C ASP A 422 -24.73 -0.67 4.65
N HIS A 423 -24.10 -1.81 4.37
CA HIS A 423 -22.81 -2.19 4.94
C HIS A 423 -21.68 -1.25 4.48
N LEU A 424 -20.76 -1.00 5.41
CA LEU A 424 -19.56 -0.21 5.20
C LEU A 424 -18.34 -1.13 5.35
N VAL A 425 -17.53 -1.21 4.30
CA VAL A 425 -16.21 -1.84 4.35
C VAL A 425 -15.18 -0.73 4.53
N GLU A 426 -14.52 -0.74 5.69
CA GLU A 426 -13.41 0.17 5.99
C GLU A 426 -12.10 -0.46 5.50
N ALA A 427 -11.30 0.34 4.81
CA ALA A 427 -10.06 -0.10 4.18
C ALA A 427 -8.96 0.92 4.43
N GLN A 428 -7.76 0.43 4.68
CA GLN A 428 -6.54 1.22 4.71
C GLN A 428 -5.58 0.71 3.63
N ARG A 429 -4.43 1.39 3.48
CA ARG A 429 -3.36 0.96 2.59
C ARG A 429 -3.00 -0.51 2.79
N ALA A 430 -2.85 -0.95 4.03
CA ALA A 430 -2.46 -2.32 4.35
C ALA A 430 -3.46 -3.36 3.84
N ASP A 431 -4.75 -3.01 3.73
CA ASP A 431 -5.80 -3.90 3.26
C ASP A 431 -5.87 -3.98 1.73
N LEU A 432 -5.53 -2.88 1.05
CA LEU A 432 -5.56 -2.80 -0.42
C LEU A 432 -4.25 -3.24 -1.07
N VAL A 433 -3.13 -3.06 -0.38
CA VAL A 433 -1.79 -3.31 -0.93
C VAL A 433 -1.28 -4.67 -0.46
N GLY A 434 -0.88 -5.49 -1.42
CA GLY A 434 -0.26 -6.79 -1.15
C GLY A 434 1.19 -6.63 -0.73
N GLU A 435 1.69 -7.55 0.09
CA GLU A 435 3.10 -7.61 0.48
C GLU A 435 4.02 -8.00 -0.69
N PHE A 436 3.44 -8.55 -1.77
CA PHE A 436 4.15 -9.07 -2.93
C PHE A 436 3.52 -8.60 -4.23
N LEU A 437 4.35 -8.62 -5.27
CA LEU A 437 3.97 -8.25 -6.61
C LEU A 437 2.90 -9.16 -7.20
N GLY A 438 1.89 -8.57 -7.85
CA GLY A 438 0.71 -9.26 -8.37
C GLY A 438 -0.35 -9.64 -7.33
N GLN A 439 -0.05 -9.51 -6.03
CA GLN A 439 -1.07 -9.74 -4.98
C GLN A 439 -1.93 -8.50 -4.73
N THR A 440 -1.37 -7.31 -4.93
CA THR A 440 -2.11 -6.05 -4.77
C THR A 440 -3.40 -6.05 -5.56
N ALA A 441 -3.35 -6.43 -6.84
CA ALA A 441 -4.56 -6.45 -7.66
C ALA A 441 -5.59 -7.45 -7.13
N VAL A 442 -5.18 -8.66 -6.73
CA VAL A 442 -6.09 -9.67 -6.17
C VAL A 442 -6.72 -9.18 -4.86
N LYS A 443 -5.88 -8.73 -3.92
CA LYS A 443 -6.29 -8.25 -2.61
C LYS A 443 -7.24 -7.05 -2.70
N ALA A 444 -6.90 -6.08 -3.55
CA ALA A 444 -7.77 -4.93 -3.81
C ALA A 444 -9.11 -5.36 -4.44
N ASN A 445 -9.11 -6.31 -5.39
CA ASN A 445 -10.37 -6.80 -5.96
C ASN A 445 -11.22 -7.54 -4.93
N GLU A 446 -10.65 -8.43 -4.11
CA GLU A 446 -11.38 -9.15 -3.07
C GLU A 446 -12.01 -8.20 -2.05
N LEU A 447 -11.25 -7.17 -1.62
CA LEU A 447 -11.77 -6.16 -0.71
C LEU A 447 -12.89 -5.35 -1.36
N ILE A 448 -12.73 -4.92 -2.61
CA ILE A 448 -13.75 -4.18 -3.34
C ILE A 448 -15.00 -5.05 -3.55
N ASP A 449 -14.83 -6.35 -3.86
CA ASP A 449 -15.92 -7.31 -4.04
C ASP A 449 -16.75 -7.42 -2.76
N SER A 450 -16.10 -7.43 -1.59
CA SER A 450 -16.80 -7.41 -0.30
C SER A 450 -17.63 -6.15 -0.04
N ALA A 451 -17.32 -5.05 -0.73
CA ALA A 451 -18.02 -3.77 -0.61
C ALA A 451 -19.06 -3.55 -1.73
N VAL A 452 -19.10 -4.41 -2.75
CA VAL A 452 -20.09 -4.31 -3.82
C VAL A 452 -21.48 -4.52 -3.23
N GLY A 453 -22.38 -3.59 -3.56
CA GLY A 453 -23.72 -3.50 -2.97
C GLY A 453 -23.77 -2.54 -1.78
N GLY A 454 -22.65 -2.04 -1.27
CA GLY A 454 -22.56 -1.12 -0.14
C GLY A 454 -21.57 0.03 -0.36
N VAL A 455 -20.86 0.41 0.71
CA VAL A 455 -19.89 1.52 0.71
C VAL A 455 -18.49 1.00 1.01
N LEU A 456 -17.53 1.35 0.15
CA LEU A 456 -16.10 1.21 0.42
C LEU A 456 -15.54 2.54 0.94
N PHE A 457 -15.03 2.54 2.17
CA PHE A 457 -14.39 3.69 2.79
C PHE A 457 -12.89 3.47 2.89
N VAL A 458 -12.11 4.25 2.14
CA VAL A 458 -10.65 4.17 2.12
C VAL A 458 -10.09 5.30 2.98
N ASP A 459 -9.63 4.97 4.19
CA ASP A 459 -9.03 5.94 5.10
C ASP A 459 -7.56 6.21 4.73
N GLU A 460 -7.13 7.45 5.00
CA GLU A 460 -5.83 7.97 4.59
C GLU A 460 -5.46 7.62 3.14
N ALA A 461 -6.39 7.79 2.20
CA ALA A 461 -6.26 7.33 0.82
C ALA A 461 -5.01 7.86 0.10
N TYR A 462 -4.47 9.00 0.52
CA TYR A 462 -3.22 9.56 0.00
C TYR A 462 -2.00 8.66 0.27
N ALA A 463 -2.07 7.78 1.27
CA ALA A 463 -1.04 6.80 1.56
C ALA A 463 -0.88 5.75 0.45
N LEU A 464 -1.88 5.59 -0.44
CA LEU A 464 -1.78 4.76 -1.65
C LEU A 464 -0.89 5.41 -2.73
N SER A 465 -0.60 6.70 -2.63
CA SER A 465 0.17 7.46 -3.62
C SER A 465 1.42 8.06 -2.97
N ASN A 466 2.41 7.22 -2.67
CA ASN A 466 3.67 7.66 -2.06
C ASN A 466 4.74 7.97 -3.11
N THR A 467 5.14 9.25 -3.21
CA THR A 467 6.24 9.68 -4.10
C THR A 467 7.62 9.71 -3.42
N GLY A 468 7.71 9.27 -2.16
CA GLY A 468 8.94 9.33 -1.35
C GLY A 468 9.99 8.26 -1.67
N TYR A 469 9.61 7.19 -2.37
CA TYR A 469 10.56 6.19 -2.87
C TYR A 469 11.07 6.64 -4.24
N SER A 470 12.38 6.53 -4.49
CA SER A 470 13.04 6.95 -5.73
C SER A 470 12.57 6.20 -7.00
N LYS A 471 11.68 5.20 -6.85
CA LYS A 471 11.00 4.45 -7.92
C LYS A 471 9.46 4.60 -7.93
N GLY A 472 8.90 5.45 -7.07
CA GLY A 472 7.45 5.46 -6.80
C GLY A 472 7.01 4.23 -6.02
N ASP A 473 5.89 4.33 -5.32
CA ASP A 473 5.26 3.20 -4.67
C ASP A 473 4.39 2.44 -5.66
N ALA A 474 5.04 1.61 -6.47
CA ALA A 474 4.38 0.85 -7.53
C ALA A 474 3.15 0.11 -6.99
N TYR A 475 3.25 -0.56 -5.85
CA TYR A 475 2.15 -1.34 -5.29
C TYR A 475 0.96 -0.47 -4.89
N GLY A 476 1.19 0.71 -4.31
CA GLY A 476 0.12 1.69 -4.05
C GLY A 476 -0.56 2.18 -5.33
N ASP A 477 0.24 2.48 -6.37
CA ASP A 477 -0.29 2.91 -7.67
C ASP A 477 -1.16 1.83 -8.33
N GLU A 478 -0.80 0.56 -8.19
CA GLU A 478 -1.57 -0.57 -8.71
C GLU A 478 -2.90 -0.75 -7.96
N ALA A 479 -2.89 -0.64 -6.63
CA ALA A 479 -4.13 -0.64 -5.84
C ALA A 479 -5.05 0.51 -6.28
N LEU A 480 -4.47 1.71 -6.51
CA LEU A 480 -5.22 2.88 -6.96
C LEU A 480 -5.82 2.69 -8.36
N GLN A 481 -5.08 2.07 -9.28
CA GLN A 481 -5.59 1.74 -10.61
C GLN A 481 -6.74 0.73 -10.57
N VAL A 482 -6.63 -0.30 -9.73
CA VAL A 482 -7.72 -1.27 -9.52
C VAL A 482 -8.94 -0.58 -8.92
N LEU A 483 -8.76 0.26 -7.90
CA LEU A 483 -9.83 1.04 -7.28
C LEU A 483 -10.55 1.93 -8.31
N LEU A 484 -9.80 2.67 -9.14
CA LEU A 484 -10.34 3.52 -10.19
C LEU A 484 -11.16 2.74 -11.22
N LYS A 485 -10.63 1.59 -11.67
CA LYS A 485 -11.31 0.73 -12.63
C LYS A 485 -12.61 0.17 -12.04
N ARG A 486 -12.56 -0.37 -10.83
CA ARG A 486 -13.73 -0.96 -10.15
C ARG A 486 -14.77 0.09 -9.77
N ALA A 487 -14.35 1.30 -9.39
CA ALA A 487 -15.27 2.41 -9.16
C ALA A 487 -16.08 2.75 -10.43
N GLU A 488 -15.48 2.65 -11.63
CA GLU A 488 -16.20 2.82 -12.89
C GLU A 488 -17.09 1.61 -13.22
N ASP A 489 -16.50 0.40 -13.21
CA ASP A 489 -17.17 -0.84 -13.64
C ASP A 489 -18.38 -1.17 -12.75
N ASN A 490 -18.31 -0.85 -11.46
CA ASN A 490 -19.34 -1.15 -10.46
C ASN A 490 -20.09 0.09 -9.96
N ARG A 491 -20.02 1.22 -10.68
CA ARG A 491 -20.61 2.50 -10.23
C ARG A 491 -22.07 2.40 -9.82
N ASP A 492 -22.86 1.50 -10.41
CA ASP A 492 -24.29 1.38 -10.10
C ASP A 492 -24.58 0.64 -8.80
N HIS A 493 -23.60 -0.08 -8.25
CA HIS A 493 -23.73 -0.93 -7.06
C HIS A 493 -22.70 -0.63 -5.98
N LEU A 494 -21.76 0.28 -6.19
CA LEU A 494 -20.68 0.58 -5.26
C LEU A 494 -20.53 2.09 -5.07
N VAL A 495 -20.53 2.52 -3.81
CA VAL A 495 -20.11 3.88 -3.43
C VAL A 495 -18.70 3.80 -2.86
N VAL A 496 -17.81 4.68 -3.31
CA VAL A 496 -16.43 4.74 -2.83
C VAL A 496 -16.21 6.10 -2.18
N ILE A 497 -15.71 6.11 -0.96
CA ILE A 497 -15.40 7.31 -0.19
C ILE A 497 -13.91 7.30 0.11
N LEU A 498 -13.17 8.26 -0.44
CA LEU A 498 -11.76 8.48 -0.11
C LEU A 498 -11.68 9.47 1.04
N ALA A 499 -11.02 9.12 2.13
CA ALA A 499 -10.88 9.99 3.30
C ALA A 499 -9.41 10.31 3.60
N GLY A 500 -9.19 11.49 4.18
CA GLY A 500 -7.86 11.88 4.64
C GLY A 500 -7.78 13.34 5.08
N TYR A 501 -6.57 13.76 5.47
CA TYR A 501 -6.26 15.16 5.75
C TYR A 501 -6.35 16.01 4.47
N PRO A 502 -6.76 17.29 4.57
CA PRO A 502 -6.97 18.15 3.40
C PRO A 502 -5.78 18.20 2.45
N GLU A 503 -4.57 18.45 2.96
CA GLU A 503 -3.35 18.54 2.15
C GLU A 503 -3.02 17.23 1.44
N GLY A 504 -3.17 16.10 2.13
CA GLY A 504 -2.95 14.77 1.56
C GLY A 504 -3.93 14.48 0.42
N MET A 505 -5.21 14.83 0.60
CA MET A 505 -6.24 14.63 -0.42
C MET A 505 -6.03 15.54 -1.63
N ASP A 506 -5.63 16.79 -1.43
CA ASP A 506 -5.33 17.72 -2.53
C ASP A 506 -4.15 17.22 -3.37
N ARG A 507 -3.11 16.71 -2.71
CA ARG A 507 -1.98 16.07 -3.38
C ARG A 507 -2.38 14.81 -4.15
N LEU A 508 -3.20 13.94 -3.55
CA LEU A 508 -3.68 12.72 -4.20
C LEU A 508 -4.48 13.04 -5.47
N LEU A 509 -5.43 13.97 -5.38
CA LEU A 509 -6.30 14.35 -6.50
C LEU A 509 -5.55 15.07 -7.63
N SER A 510 -4.56 15.89 -7.30
CA SER A 510 -3.71 16.59 -8.29
C SER A 510 -2.73 15.66 -9.00
N THR A 511 -2.26 14.61 -8.33
CA THR A 511 -1.32 13.64 -8.91
C THR A 511 -1.99 12.69 -9.91
N ASN A 512 -3.28 12.40 -9.73
CA ASN A 512 -4.01 11.43 -10.56
C ASN A 512 -5.27 12.05 -11.20
N PRO A 513 -5.21 12.46 -12.49
CA PRO A 513 -6.35 13.03 -13.22
C PRO A 513 -7.59 12.11 -13.24
N GLY A 514 -7.36 10.79 -13.21
CA GLY A 514 -8.41 9.77 -13.14
C GLY A 514 -9.28 9.90 -11.89
N LEU A 515 -8.69 10.25 -10.74
CA LEU A 515 -9.43 10.47 -9.48
C LEU A 515 -10.25 11.75 -9.56
N SER A 516 -9.65 12.86 -9.99
CA SER A 516 -10.32 14.16 -10.11
C SER A 516 -11.58 14.09 -10.98
N SER A 517 -11.60 13.23 -12.01
CA SER A 517 -12.77 13.04 -12.88
C SER A 517 -13.92 12.25 -12.24
N ARG A 518 -13.61 11.25 -11.39
CA ARG A 518 -14.58 10.30 -10.81
C ARG A 518 -15.07 10.70 -9.43
N PHE A 519 -14.21 11.39 -8.67
CA PHE A 519 -14.45 11.81 -7.30
C PHE A 519 -14.69 13.33 -7.24
N THR A 520 -15.78 13.79 -7.84
CA THR A 520 -16.05 15.23 -7.95
C THR A 520 -16.76 15.83 -6.75
N THR A 521 -17.31 15.01 -5.87
CA THR A 521 -18.07 15.48 -4.70
C THR A 521 -17.17 15.47 -3.47
N ARG A 522 -16.61 16.64 -3.14
CA ARG A 522 -15.84 16.83 -1.91
C ARG A 522 -16.76 17.25 -0.77
N VAL A 523 -16.54 16.66 0.40
CA VAL A 523 -17.20 16.96 1.67
C VAL A 523 -16.12 17.33 2.66
N ASP A 524 -16.18 18.57 3.17
CA ASP A 524 -15.20 19.07 4.13
C ASP A 524 -15.67 18.88 5.57
N PHE A 525 -14.78 18.34 6.40
CA PHE A 525 -14.97 18.04 7.81
C PHE A 525 -14.06 18.96 8.63
N PRO A 526 -14.51 20.17 8.99
CA PRO A 526 -13.69 21.11 9.76
C PRO A 526 -13.47 20.61 11.19
N SER A 527 -12.42 21.10 11.83
CA SER A 527 -12.19 20.92 13.26
C SER A 527 -13.36 21.49 14.07
N TYR A 528 -13.67 20.86 15.20
CA TYR A 528 -14.77 21.30 16.05
C TYR A 528 -14.42 22.59 16.80
N ARG A 529 -15.42 23.47 16.92
CA ARG A 529 -15.33 24.68 17.74
C ARG A 529 -15.43 24.34 19.23
N PRO A 530 -14.99 25.23 20.15
CA PRO A 530 -14.99 24.95 21.59
C PRO A 530 -16.34 24.47 22.12
N LEU A 531 -17.43 25.15 21.74
CA LEU A 531 -18.78 24.77 22.17
C LEU A 531 -19.26 23.44 21.55
N GLU A 532 -18.78 23.09 20.36
CA GLU A 532 -19.08 21.81 19.73
C GLU A 532 -18.33 20.68 20.44
N LEU A 533 -17.08 20.89 20.85
CA LEU A 533 -16.32 19.94 21.68
C LEU A 533 -16.99 19.70 23.03
N THR A 534 -17.42 20.76 23.72
CA THR A 534 -18.15 20.64 24.99
C THR A 534 -19.43 19.83 24.81
N ALA A 535 -20.23 20.15 23.79
CA ALA A 535 -21.45 19.41 23.48
C ALA A 535 -21.18 17.95 23.10
N ILE A 536 -20.07 17.63 22.43
CA ILE A 536 -19.67 16.24 22.18
C ILE A 536 -19.42 15.51 23.50
N GLY A 537 -18.70 16.11 24.45
CA GLY A 537 -18.47 15.52 25.76
C GLY A 537 -19.76 15.28 26.56
N GLU A 538 -20.74 16.19 26.46
CA GLU A 538 -22.06 16.04 27.07
C GLU A 538 -22.87 14.91 26.43
N VAL A 539 -22.89 14.83 25.09
CA VAL A 539 -23.57 13.77 24.35
C VAL A 539 -22.96 12.40 24.65
N LEU A 540 -21.64 12.31 24.74
CA LEU A 540 -20.94 11.06 25.09
C LEU A 540 -21.32 10.57 26.49
N ALA A 541 -21.34 11.46 27.49
CA ALA A 541 -21.75 11.11 28.84
C ALA A 541 -23.22 10.65 28.86
N ALA A 542 -24.12 11.45 28.28
CA ALA A 542 -25.55 11.16 28.27
C ALA A 542 -25.88 9.83 27.58
N ALA A 543 -25.22 9.50 26.47
CA ALA A 543 -25.41 8.26 25.74
C ALA A 543 -25.05 7.01 26.57
N ASN A 544 -24.16 7.14 27.56
CA ASN A 544 -23.74 6.07 28.45
C ASN A 544 -24.44 6.13 29.83
N GLY A 545 -25.41 7.04 30.00
CA GLY A 545 -26.14 7.21 31.26
C GLY A 545 -25.37 8.00 32.32
N ASP A 546 -24.27 8.64 31.95
CA ASP A 546 -23.47 9.50 32.81
C ASP A 546 -23.85 10.99 32.64
N GLY A 547 -23.45 11.80 33.61
CA GLY A 547 -23.55 13.25 33.57
C GLY A 547 -22.31 13.92 34.16
N TRP A 548 -21.91 15.03 33.57
CA TRP A 548 -20.94 15.95 34.17
C TRP A 548 -21.65 16.78 35.24
N ASP A 549 -21.06 16.89 36.43
CA ASP A 549 -21.50 17.91 37.40
C ASP A 549 -21.23 19.33 36.88
N ASP A 550 -21.76 20.34 37.55
CA ASP A 550 -21.72 21.72 37.05
C ASP A 550 -20.27 22.24 36.95
N GLU A 551 -19.43 21.94 37.94
CA GLU A 551 -18.01 22.33 37.93
C GLU A 551 -17.22 21.62 36.82
N ALA A 552 -17.42 20.32 36.62
CA ALA A 552 -16.77 19.58 35.55
C ALA A 552 -17.24 20.05 34.17
N ARG A 553 -18.50 20.43 34.01
CA ARG A 553 -19.03 20.94 32.74
C ARG A 553 -18.42 22.28 32.36
N ASP A 554 -18.29 23.18 33.34
CA ASP A 554 -17.63 24.48 33.13
C ASP A 554 -16.14 24.30 32.82
N GLU A 555 -15.45 23.38 33.51
CA GLU A 555 -14.05 23.07 33.21
C GLU A 555 -13.89 22.36 31.86
N LEU A 556 -14.81 21.47 31.46
CA LEU A 556 -14.82 20.85 30.14
C LEU A 556 -14.91 21.91 29.04
N ARG A 557 -15.69 22.98 29.26
CA ARG A 557 -15.75 24.13 28.37
C ARG A 557 -14.44 24.91 28.34
N SER A 558 -13.83 25.15 29.50
CA SER A 558 -12.51 25.79 29.64
C SER A 558 -11.44 25.02 28.88
N ILE A 559 -11.34 23.71 29.11
CA ILE A 559 -10.43 22.79 28.40
C ILE A 559 -10.68 22.84 26.89
N SER A 560 -11.95 22.75 26.46
CA SER A 560 -12.32 22.81 25.03
C SER A 560 -11.88 24.13 24.38
N GLY A 561 -12.03 25.26 25.09
CA GLY A 561 -11.53 26.56 24.64
C GLY A 561 -10.01 26.58 24.52
N HIS A 562 -9.33 26.13 25.58
CA HIS A 562 -7.87 26.12 25.66
C HIS A 562 -7.22 25.30 24.53
N VAL A 563 -7.66 24.07 24.30
CA VAL A 563 -7.06 23.20 23.26
C VAL A 563 -7.27 23.74 21.84
N VAL A 564 -8.35 24.49 21.60
CA VAL A 564 -8.60 25.15 20.31
C VAL A 564 -7.75 26.40 20.18
N GLU A 565 -7.69 27.25 21.20
CA GLU A 565 -6.87 28.48 21.20
C GLU A 565 -5.38 28.20 21.00
N GLN A 566 -4.88 27.10 21.58
CA GLN A 566 -3.50 26.67 21.41
C GLN A 566 -3.24 25.94 20.07
N GLY A 567 -4.26 25.72 19.24
CA GLY A 567 -4.14 25.00 17.97
C GLY A 567 -3.91 23.49 18.11
N TRP A 568 -4.18 22.93 19.29
CA TRP A 568 -3.86 21.55 19.63
C TRP A 568 -4.88 20.53 19.15
N ILE A 569 -6.10 20.97 18.83
CA ILE A 569 -7.25 20.08 18.65
C ILE A 569 -7.10 19.08 17.50
N ASP A 570 -6.40 19.45 16.42
CA ASP A 570 -6.18 18.58 15.27
C ASP A 570 -5.20 17.45 15.58
N GLU A 571 -4.15 17.75 16.34
CA GLU A 571 -3.18 16.76 16.83
C GLU A 571 -3.81 15.83 17.88
N LEU A 572 -4.67 16.37 18.76
CA LEU A 572 -5.39 15.61 19.76
C LEU A 572 -6.51 14.74 19.14
N GLY A 573 -6.88 14.99 17.89
CA GLY A 573 -7.86 14.19 17.15
C GLY A 573 -9.32 14.56 17.48
N ASN A 574 -9.64 15.83 17.69
CA ASN A 574 -11.01 16.36 17.74
C ASN A 574 -11.98 15.54 18.63
N GLY A 575 -13.03 14.91 18.06
CA GLY A 575 -13.98 14.12 18.84
C GLY A 575 -13.35 12.88 19.51
N ARG A 576 -12.22 12.38 18.99
CA ARG A 576 -11.45 11.30 19.63
C ARG A 576 -10.85 11.78 20.96
N PHE A 577 -10.36 13.03 21.01
CA PHE A 577 -9.88 13.63 22.26
C PHE A 577 -10.96 13.63 23.34
N LEU A 578 -12.18 14.07 23.00
CA LEU A 578 -13.30 14.11 23.96
C LEU A 578 -13.75 12.71 24.40
N ARG A 579 -13.73 11.74 23.49
CA ARG A 579 -13.99 10.33 23.83
C ARG A 579 -12.96 9.80 24.82
N THR A 580 -11.66 9.98 24.54
CA THR A 580 -10.59 9.57 25.45
C THR A 580 -10.71 10.28 26.80
N LEU A 581 -10.98 11.59 26.79
CA LEU A 581 -11.14 12.38 28.01
C LEU A 581 -12.31 11.89 28.86
N TYR A 582 -13.44 11.56 28.23
CA TYR A 582 -14.60 10.96 28.89
C TYR A 582 -14.26 9.57 29.47
N GLU A 583 -13.70 8.66 28.67
CA GLU A 583 -13.33 7.30 29.12
C GLU A 583 -12.36 7.33 30.30
N LYS A 584 -11.37 8.22 30.26
CA LYS A 584 -10.43 8.45 31.37
C LYS A 584 -11.12 9.05 32.59
N SER A 585 -12.05 9.99 32.40
CA SER A 585 -12.84 10.55 33.50
C SER A 585 -13.70 9.46 34.18
N CYS A 586 -14.27 8.53 33.42
CA CYS A 586 -14.97 7.36 33.99
C CYS A 586 -14.02 6.48 34.80
N ALA A 587 -12.82 6.19 34.30
CA ALA A 587 -11.83 5.41 35.04
C ALA A 587 -11.42 6.09 36.36
N TYR A 588 -11.23 7.40 36.36
CA TYR A 588 -10.91 8.17 37.57
C TYR A 588 -12.10 8.29 38.53
N ARG A 589 -13.34 8.38 38.02
CA ARG A 589 -14.56 8.26 38.83
C ARG A 589 -14.56 6.91 39.56
N ASP A 590 -14.31 5.82 38.83
CA ASP A 590 -14.35 4.47 39.41
C ASP A 590 -13.25 4.28 40.47
N LEU A 591 -12.04 4.82 40.23
CA LEU A 591 -10.95 4.86 41.21
C LEU A 591 -11.30 5.69 42.46
N ARG A 592 -11.95 6.84 42.28
CA ARG A 592 -12.44 7.65 43.40
C ARG A 592 -13.49 6.88 44.20
N LEU A 593 -14.42 6.21 43.52
CA LEU A 593 -15.51 5.46 44.16
C LEU A 593 -15.04 4.15 44.80
N SER A 594 -13.91 3.57 44.38
CA SER A 594 -13.34 2.40 45.07
C SER A 594 -12.89 2.72 46.50
N GLY A 595 -12.55 3.98 46.78
CA GLY A 595 -12.24 4.47 48.12
C GLY A 595 -13.44 5.00 48.91
N TYR A 596 -14.67 4.84 48.40
CA TYR A 596 -15.86 5.44 48.99
C TYR A 596 -16.27 4.72 50.29
N PRO A 597 -16.56 5.44 51.39
CA PRO A 597 -17.02 4.82 52.64
C PRO A 597 -18.49 4.36 52.50
N GLY A 598 -18.69 3.13 52.04
CA GLY A 598 -20.00 2.50 51.86
C GLY A 598 -20.30 2.11 50.41
N SER A 599 -21.55 1.75 50.12
CA SER A 599 -21.99 1.45 48.75
C SER A 599 -22.37 2.74 48.00
N PRO A 600 -21.75 3.06 46.86
CA PRO A 600 -22.10 4.24 46.06
C PRO A 600 -23.56 4.21 45.60
N THR A 601 -24.21 5.37 45.53
CA THR A 601 -25.56 5.47 44.98
C THR A 601 -25.55 5.46 43.45
N ARG A 602 -26.73 5.30 42.83
CA ARG A 602 -26.87 5.43 41.36
C ARG A 602 -26.36 6.79 40.87
N GLU A 603 -26.62 7.85 41.62
CA GLU A 603 -26.19 9.20 41.28
C GLU A 603 -24.67 9.32 41.36
N ASP A 604 -24.04 8.75 42.40
CA ASP A 604 -22.57 8.73 42.52
C ASP A 604 -21.91 7.99 41.35
N LEU A 605 -22.49 6.84 40.95
CA LEU A 605 -21.99 6.03 39.83
C LEU A 605 -22.18 6.73 38.48
N ALA A 606 -23.20 7.56 38.32
CA ALA A 606 -23.50 8.27 37.07
C ALA A 606 -22.86 9.66 36.96
N THR A 607 -22.22 10.18 38.02
CA THR A 607 -21.72 11.56 38.05
C THR A 607 -20.20 11.65 37.90
N LEU A 608 -19.75 12.28 36.81
CA LEU A 608 -18.36 12.69 36.57
C LEU A 608 -18.12 14.05 37.21
N ARG A 609 -17.12 14.15 38.09
CA ARG A 609 -16.81 15.39 38.81
C ARG A 609 -15.51 16.02 38.34
N LEU A 610 -15.31 17.28 38.72
CA LEU A 610 -14.14 18.08 38.35
C LEU A 610 -12.80 17.35 38.61
N ALA A 611 -12.68 16.67 39.75
CA ALA A 611 -11.46 15.94 40.10
C ALA A 611 -11.13 14.81 39.10
N ASP A 612 -12.14 14.12 38.56
CA ASP A 612 -11.94 13.02 37.61
C ASP A 612 -11.49 13.60 36.26
N LEU A 613 -12.16 14.66 35.82
CA LEU A 613 -11.84 15.37 34.59
C LEU A 613 -10.43 15.96 34.60
N MET A 614 -10.02 16.55 35.72
CA MET A 614 -8.69 17.16 35.84
C MET A 614 -7.57 16.13 35.81
N GLN A 615 -7.75 14.98 36.46
CA GLN A 615 -6.79 13.87 36.40
C GLN A 615 -6.72 13.30 34.98
N ALA A 616 -7.88 13.06 34.36
CA ALA A 616 -7.99 12.60 32.98
C ALA A 616 -7.28 13.55 31.99
N TYR A 617 -7.53 14.86 32.13
CA TYR A 617 -6.91 15.86 31.28
C TYR A 617 -5.39 15.94 31.49
N GLY A 618 -4.94 15.88 32.74
CA GLY A 618 -3.51 15.83 33.08
C GLY A 618 -2.81 14.62 32.45
N GLU A 619 -3.43 13.44 32.51
CA GLU A 619 -2.90 12.22 31.89
C GLU A 619 -2.85 12.34 30.36
N VAL A 620 -3.94 12.78 29.72
CA VAL A 620 -4.02 12.95 28.27
C VAL A 620 -2.97 13.94 27.75
N LEU A 621 -2.69 15.01 28.49
CA LEU A 621 -1.64 15.97 28.13
C LEU A 621 -0.22 15.49 28.48
N SER A 622 -0.03 14.66 29.50
CA SER A 622 1.30 14.17 29.89
C SER A 622 1.98 13.30 28.81
N GLY A 623 1.19 12.72 27.90
CA GLY A 623 1.68 12.04 26.69
C GLY A 623 2.31 12.98 25.65
N ARG A 624 2.07 14.29 25.73
CA ARG A 624 2.88 15.31 25.05
C ARG A 624 4.07 15.63 25.95
N GLY A 625 5.24 15.07 25.63
CA GLY A 625 6.50 15.46 26.27
C GLY A 625 6.69 16.99 26.26
N PRO A 626 7.58 17.54 27.11
CA PRO A 626 7.72 18.99 27.26
C PRO A 626 7.92 19.66 25.90
N VAL A 627 7.02 20.59 25.59
CA VAL A 627 7.08 21.42 24.37
C VAL A 627 8.39 22.20 24.42
N ASP A 628 9.30 21.89 23.50
CA ASP A 628 10.48 22.70 23.25
C ASP A 628 9.98 24.08 22.78
N ARG A 629 9.90 25.02 23.72
CA ARG A 629 9.67 26.42 23.40
C ARG A 629 10.93 26.88 22.66
N GLY A 630 10.89 26.79 21.33
CA GLY A 630 11.84 27.48 20.48
C GLY A 630 11.99 28.94 20.92
N PRO A 631 13.18 29.54 20.76
CA PRO A 631 13.50 30.82 21.38
C PRO A 631 12.47 31.87 20.98
N GLN A 632 11.84 32.48 21.99
CA GLN A 632 10.99 33.65 21.84
C GLN A 632 11.78 34.70 21.06
N GLN A 633 11.31 35.04 19.86
CA GLN A 633 11.79 36.22 19.15
C GLN A 633 11.46 37.43 20.02
N GLU A 634 12.49 38.09 20.52
CA GLU A 634 12.37 39.37 21.19
C GLU A 634 11.67 40.38 20.25
N PRO A 635 10.76 41.22 20.78
CA PRO A 635 10.15 42.26 19.97
C PRO A 635 11.21 43.27 19.50
N PRO A 636 11.06 43.84 18.29
CA PRO A 636 12.03 44.78 17.75
C PRO A 636 12.11 46.03 18.63
N PRO A 637 13.30 46.61 18.86
CA PRO A 637 13.43 47.87 19.56
C PRO A 637 12.81 48.99 18.71
N TYR A 638 12.13 49.89 19.42
CA TYR A 638 11.37 51.06 18.96
C TYR A 638 12.03 51.89 17.86
#